data_AF-A0A972Y0D7-F1
#
_entry.id   AF-A0A972Y0D7-F1
#
_cell.length_a   1.000
_cell.length_b   1.000
_cell.length_c   1.000
_cell.angle_alpha   90.00
_cell.angle_beta   90.00
_cell.angle_gamma   90.00
#
_symmetry.space_group_name_H-M   'P 1'
#
loop_
_entity.id
_entity.type
_entity.pdbx_description
1 polymer ?
#
loop_
_entity_poly.entity_id
_entity_poly.type
_entity_poly.pdbx_seq_one_letter_code
_entity_poly.pdbx_strand_id
1 'polypeptide(L)'
;MKNYIVCIIAIISYTLNAQEEKSLLWEISGNNLKESSYLYGTMHVSKKIAFRLDDVFFEALEKSNYVALESDPSHWLDYYLQDDTYGRMFGRGQNRSKGFYSYNFKFEEPKKDLISAYLAMEDGLVNSILFRSNKVSQDFEEETYLDMFIYQAGKKLNKPIVSLEDIEESSTLTMIASKNASKEKPDAWLQKKLIDDSYFNLLQNAYRERNIALIDSLDRGIYTQHYLKNMLFIRNENMVQKLDSVMPKGKVFAGIGAAHLPGENGVIQMLKERGYTVKPLVSEKTDAGELMKTNFEETVFENNYTTRTVPDGMFSIDLPDKIYPIYSDINTTYISPDLANGAFLIINRIRTFKHLIDTDEDYNLDLIDELLFENIPGKIISKKRITNSGYEGLDIVNKLKKGDYQRYQIYITPLEIITFKMGGKGEFVNQFGDRVFNSLKFKPVDNTMEKVNAHFYDFQVELPKFNNFSNKDQKGDKLVEGYNTEKDEYYFIRKATLNDFEYIEEDAFELKQIQKRFYEELELEGEYGVYNINQNSIASKALIDSTNNKYLHLKSTLKGGSYYLLGHVSKSPKSPDAFFNSFTLNSFKYPKPFEKVQDTSLYFSTVTNVRPPKNVSSNHPDDSYYDKDKKDYEDFYKSSTYINNNDETIEVTLFKPHDYEMFSNLDSLWNYRQRNYEDETFEVYYEAREKNKFGHDELRLVLKDTGSNRAINIKNIYKDGVIYELYSLTDTIGKPSQYISEFYDNFEPNDTIMAKSLFENKTYDFFEKLRENDSIVFSAYNQILYNKSAVDTLKYYITEFDYPEDKFFIKNRLISSLGRRDGVDVTNFFRKLYLDSYENSYAQVEILQSLAYKKDKKSVEFLLDLMSKDLPLMKNSYEINRIFYPFTKEENYDLAKMLFPEILDYTSIEDYKEPILSLLARLMEENVIKEKSYKKYKNQIINDAKIELKRVLSKNMKSYYSSYDSSDRVENENTTLRNYMILLYPFRQEKDVKLFFDRIGKVKDEQIITTLLALKAKNKEYVSKDKLIELASDINSRILLFEKLEEVGRLDLFPFAYKSQYSIAESTLFAEYKYNKDKDLIEFIKKEPLEIKGKKIDVFVFKVKENQGYNKEWKLKVVAFENNGDITTETYYDGREIEISEAVELDELVDKAIEKVVLKDRNRAIVRFNNYYSGYGGY
;
A
#
# COMPACT_ATOMS: atom_id res chain seq x y z
N MET A 1 -20.78 -57.54 50.84
CA MET A 1 -19.70 -57.52 49.81
C MET A 1 -20.18 -57.94 48.42
N LYS A 2 -21.06 -58.93 48.25
CA LYS A 2 -21.58 -59.33 46.91
C LYS A 2 -22.37 -58.24 46.15
N ASN A 3 -23.09 -57.35 46.85
CA ASN A 3 -23.88 -56.30 46.20
C ASN A 3 -23.10 -55.04 45.80
N TYR A 4 -21.86 -54.86 46.28
CA TYR A 4 -21.02 -53.71 45.91
C TYR A 4 -20.16 -53.98 44.66
N ILE A 5 -19.82 -55.24 44.39
CA ILE A 5 -19.02 -55.64 43.22
C ILE A 5 -19.87 -55.60 41.93
N VAL A 6 -21.17 -55.89 42.01
CA VAL A 6 -22.08 -55.82 40.85
C VAL A 6 -22.37 -54.37 40.44
N CYS A 7 -22.47 -53.43 41.39
CA CYS A 7 -22.61 -52.00 41.06
C CYS A 7 -21.31 -51.40 40.49
N ILE A 8 -20.12 -51.84 40.95
CA ILE A 8 -18.84 -51.35 40.42
C ILE A 8 -18.56 -51.91 39.00
N ILE A 9 -18.94 -53.16 38.71
CA ILE A 9 -18.80 -53.73 37.36
C ILE A 9 -19.84 -53.13 36.38
N ALA A 10 -21.05 -52.80 36.85
CA ALA A 10 -22.03 -52.06 36.06
C ALA A 10 -21.56 -50.63 35.75
N ILE A 11 -20.96 -49.92 36.72
CA ILE A 11 -20.47 -48.54 36.52
C ILE A 11 -19.21 -48.49 35.64
N ILE A 12 -18.34 -49.51 35.68
CA ILE A 12 -17.18 -49.61 34.77
C ILE A 12 -17.60 -49.97 33.33
N SER A 13 -18.75 -50.63 33.15
CA SER A 13 -19.28 -50.95 31.81
C SER A 13 -19.97 -49.75 31.13
N TYR A 14 -20.38 -48.73 31.90
CA TYR A 14 -20.92 -47.48 31.34
C TYR A 14 -19.83 -46.44 31.03
N THR A 15 -18.61 -46.57 31.57
CA THR A 15 -17.50 -45.66 31.27
C THR A 15 -16.57 -46.15 30.14
N LEU A 16 -16.78 -47.36 29.61
CA LEU A 16 -15.99 -47.93 28.51
C LEU A 16 -16.59 -47.68 27.10
N ASN A 17 -17.75 -47.04 26.98
CA ASN A 17 -18.38 -46.72 25.69
C ASN A 17 -18.14 -45.26 25.22
N ALA A 18 -17.15 -44.57 25.77
CA ALA A 18 -16.77 -43.21 25.35
C ALA A 18 -15.62 -43.19 24.32
N GLN A 19 -15.26 -44.34 23.72
CA GLN A 19 -14.43 -44.32 22.52
C GLN A 19 -15.33 -43.91 21.35
N GLU A 20 -15.23 -42.67 20.90
CA GLU A 20 -15.81 -42.26 19.62
C GLU A 20 -15.37 -43.25 18.54
N GLU A 21 -16.34 -43.86 17.87
CA GLU A 21 -16.08 -44.86 16.84
C GLU A 21 -15.34 -44.19 15.67
N LYS A 22 -14.20 -44.78 15.27
CA LYS A 22 -13.34 -44.27 14.19
C LYS A 22 -14.03 -44.43 12.83
N SER A 23 -14.73 -43.40 12.37
CA SER A 23 -15.37 -43.36 11.06
C SER A 23 -15.30 -41.98 10.40
N LEU A 24 -15.27 -41.96 9.07
CA LEU A 24 -15.48 -40.76 8.26
C LEU A 24 -16.89 -40.70 7.65
N LEU A 25 -17.62 -41.82 7.59
CA LEU A 25 -18.99 -41.91 7.08
C LEU A 25 -19.98 -42.18 8.22
N TRP A 26 -21.11 -41.46 8.20
CA TRP A 26 -22.14 -41.52 9.22
C TRP A 26 -23.53 -41.61 8.58
N GLU A 27 -24.37 -42.51 9.09
CA GLU A 27 -25.81 -42.59 8.78
C GLU A 27 -26.61 -41.66 9.69
N ILE A 28 -27.48 -40.86 9.12
CA ILE A 28 -28.43 -39.98 9.81
C ILE A 28 -29.84 -40.54 9.60
N SER A 29 -30.52 -40.90 10.68
CA SER A 29 -31.88 -41.47 10.68
C SER A 29 -32.73 -40.92 11.83
N GLY A 30 -33.99 -41.32 11.93
CA GLY A 30 -34.90 -40.81 12.99
C GLY A 30 -35.47 -39.42 12.66
N ASN A 31 -35.97 -38.71 13.67
CA ASN A 31 -36.59 -37.38 13.53
C ASN A 31 -37.60 -37.23 12.37
N ASN A 32 -38.47 -38.24 12.18
CA ASN A 32 -39.46 -38.31 11.09
C ASN A 32 -38.90 -38.41 9.65
N LEU A 33 -37.60 -38.71 9.48
CA LEU A 33 -37.05 -39.01 8.16
C LEU A 33 -37.65 -40.31 7.60
N LYS A 34 -38.11 -40.26 6.35
CA LYS A 34 -38.63 -41.44 5.63
C LYS A 34 -37.54 -42.41 5.21
N GLU A 35 -36.34 -41.89 4.95
CA GLU A 35 -35.15 -42.64 4.58
C GLU A 35 -33.92 -42.05 5.29
N SER A 36 -32.95 -42.89 5.65
CA SER A 36 -31.69 -42.44 6.21
C SER A 36 -30.90 -41.62 5.19
N SER A 37 -30.25 -40.55 5.63
CA SER A 37 -29.26 -39.77 4.89
C SER A 37 -27.83 -40.06 5.37
N TYR A 38 -26.81 -39.53 4.71
CA TYR A 38 -25.41 -39.81 4.98
C TYR A 38 -24.58 -38.54 5.10
N LEU A 39 -23.61 -38.55 6.01
CA LEU A 39 -22.65 -37.47 6.24
C LEU A 39 -21.23 -38.02 6.18
N TYR A 40 -20.41 -37.45 5.31
CA TYR A 40 -19.03 -37.86 5.07
C TYR A 40 -18.04 -36.73 5.35
N GLY A 41 -16.95 -37.06 6.06
CA GLY A 41 -15.84 -36.15 6.36
C GLY A 41 -14.79 -36.11 5.25
N THR A 42 -14.79 -35.06 4.42
CA THR A 42 -13.83 -34.85 3.32
C THR A 42 -12.51 -34.25 3.82
N MET A 43 -11.48 -34.28 2.97
CA MET A 43 -10.26 -33.50 3.14
C MET A 43 -9.92 -32.87 1.78
N HIS A 44 -9.70 -31.56 1.75
CA HIS A 44 -9.58 -30.75 0.52
C HIS A 44 -8.24 -30.92 -0.23
N VAL A 45 -7.82 -32.16 -0.50
CA VAL A 45 -6.57 -32.49 -1.19
C VAL A 45 -6.80 -33.56 -2.25
N SER A 46 -5.97 -33.54 -3.31
CA SER A 46 -5.93 -34.58 -4.34
C SER A 46 -5.17 -35.84 -3.92
N LYS A 47 -4.54 -35.88 -2.74
CA LYS A 47 -3.73 -37.03 -2.31
C LYS A 47 -4.55 -38.31 -2.18
N LYS A 48 -3.97 -39.45 -2.60
CA LYS A 48 -4.58 -40.80 -2.51
C LYS A 48 -5.11 -41.18 -1.13
N ILE A 49 -4.56 -40.59 -0.07
CA ILE A 49 -5.03 -40.76 1.31
C ILE A 49 -6.50 -40.35 1.50
N ALA A 50 -6.98 -39.33 0.77
CA ALA A 50 -8.37 -38.87 0.81
C ALA A 50 -9.33 -39.84 0.09
N PHE A 51 -8.81 -40.66 -0.83
CA PHE A 51 -9.57 -41.59 -1.65
C PHE A 51 -9.52 -43.04 -1.14
N ARG A 52 -9.14 -43.25 0.12
CA ARG A 52 -9.30 -44.53 0.81
C ARG A 52 -10.77 -44.74 1.24
N LEU A 53 -11.64 -44.81 0.23
CA LEU A 53 -13.09 -44.92 0.35
C LEU A 53 -13.49 -46.41 0.44
N ASP A 54 -14.41 -46.72 1.35
CA ASP A 54 -14.96 -48.08 1.50
C ASP A 54 -16.14 -48.30 0.55
N ASP A 55 -16.54 -49.54 0.30
CA ASP A 55 -17.66 -49.88 -0.59
C ASP A 55 -18.95 -49.13 -0.20
N VAL A 56 -19.23 -49.02 1.11
CA VAL A 56 -20.41 -48.33 1.64
C VAL A 56 -20.47 -46.85 1.28
N PHE A 57 -19.32 -46.19 1.01
CA PHE A 57 -19.29 -44.80 0.55
C PHE A 57 -19.96 -44.68 -0.82
N PHE A 58 -19.56 -45.54 -1.77
CA PHE A 58 -20.07 -45.50 -3.13
C PHE A 58 -21.54 -45.92 -3.19
N GLU A 59 -21.92 -46.93 -2.40
CA GLU A 59 -23.33 -47.33 -2.26
C GLU A 59 -24.20 -46.21 -1.69
N ALA A 60 -23.75 -45.53 -0.63
CA ALA A 60 -24.48 -44.43 -0.02
C ALA A 60 -24.64 -43.26 -0.98
N LEU A 61 -23.59 -42.91 -1.72
CA LEU A 61 -23.62 -41.89 -2.75
C LEU A 61 -24.62 -42.26 -3.87
N GLU A 62 -24.54 -43.49 -4.40
CA GLU A 62 -25.42 -43.96 -5.48
C GLU A 62 -26.90 -44.00 -5.07
N LYS A 63 -27.20 -44.51 -3.87
CA LYS A 63 -28.58 -44.66 -3.36
C LYS A 63 -29.24 -43.32 -2.99
N SER A 64 -28.46 -42.25 -2.83
CA SER A 64 -28.97 -40.94 -2.40
C SER A 64 -29.71 -40.20 -3.51
N ASN A 65 -30.69 -39.38 -3.15
CA ASN A 65 -31.43 -38.54 -4.11
C ASN A 65 -30.74 -37.20 -4.37
N TYR A 66 -30.06 -36.66 -3.35
CA TYR A 66 -29.38 -35.37 -3.37
C TYR A 66 -27.92 -35.53 -2.97
N VAL A 67 -27.06 -34.66 -3.50
CA VAL A 67 -25.69 -34.45 -3.02
C VAL A 67 -25.62 -33.08 -2.37
N ALA A 68 -25.12 -33.02 -1.14
CA ALA A 68 -24.91 -31.76 -0.42
C ALA A 68 -23.42 -31.54 -0.16
N LEU A 69 -22.91 -30.35 -0.41
CA LEU A 69 -21.51 -29.96 -0.20
C LEU A 69 -21.47 -28.63 0.55
N GLU A 70 -20.34 -28.29 1.17
CA GLU A 70 -20.14 -26.99 1.84
C GLU A 70 -20.54 -25.82 0.93
N SER A 71 -20.09 -25.86 -0.33
CA SER A 71 -20.53 -24.94 -1.38
C SER A 71 -20.69 -25.64 -2.73
N ASP A 72 -21.52 -25.08 -3.61
CA ASP A 72 -21.67 -25.56 -5.00
C ASP A 72 -20.54 -25.01 -5.90
N PRO A 73 -19.65 -25.89 -6.44
CA PRO A 73 -18.55 -25.46 -7.31
C PRO A 73 -18.97 -24.70 -8.57
N SER A 74 -20.21 -24.88 -9.06
CA SER A 74 -20.70 -24.19 -10.26
C SER A 74 -20.90 -22.69 -10.06
N HIS A 75 -20.89 -22.19 -8.83
CA HIS A 75 -21.02 -20.76 -8.52
C HIS A 75 -19.69 -20.08 -8.17
N TRP A 76 -18.59 -20.83 -8.05
CA TRP A 76 -17.31 -20.30 -7.58
C TRP A 76 -16.71 -19.24 -8.51
N LEU A 77 -16.68 -19.49 -9.82
CA LEU A 77 -16.14 -18.54 -10.80
C LEU A 77 -16.99 -17.27 -10.91
N ASP A 78 -18.33 -17.42 -10.85
CA ASP A 78 -19.24 -16.29 -10.82
C ASP A 78 -18.96 -15.40 -9.58
N TYR A 79 -18.69 -16.00 -8.42
CA TYR A 79 -18.34 -15.29 -7.19
C TYR A 79 -16.96 -14.59 -7.28
N TYR A 80 -15.90 -15.32 -7.67
CA TYR A 80 -14.54 -14.78 -7.71
C TYR A 80 -14.37 -13.59 -8.67
N LEU A 81 -15.14 -13.56 -9.76
CA LEU A 81 -15.14 -12.44 -10.70
C LEU A 81 -16.01 -11.26 -10.22
N GLN A 82 -17.12 -11.52 -9.50
CA GLN A 82 -17.98 -10.46 -8.99
C GLN A 82 -17.36 -9.69 -7.82
N ASP A 83 -16.69 -10.38 -6.91
CA ASP A 83 -16.05 -9.79 -5.73
C ASP A 83 -14.62 -9.26 -6.03
N ASP A 84 -14.13 -9.48 -7.25
CA ASP A 84 -12.75 -9.17 -7.67
C ASP A 84 -11.69 -9.76 -6.74
N THR A 85 -12.04 -10.85 -6.05
CA THR A 85 -11.11 -11.59 -5.19
C THR A 85 -9.88 -12.01 -5.99
N TYR A 86 -10.08 -12.38 -7.26
CA TYR A 86 -9.00 -12.75 -8.18
C TYR A 86 -8.12 -11.55 -8.58
N GLY A 87 -8.68 -10.37 -8.86
CA GLY A 87 -7.89 -9.17 -9.15
C GLY A 87 -7.01 -8.74 -7.99
N ARG A 88 -7.55 -8.83 -6.76
CA ARG A 88 -6.81 -8.57 -5.51
C ARG A 88 -5.68 -9.59 -5.25
N MET A 89 -5.90 -10.87 -5.53
CA MET A 89 -4.90 -11.93 -5.32
C MET A 89 -3.69 -11.84 -6.26
N PHE A 90 -3.85 -11.30 -7.47
CA PHE A 90 -2.78 -11.17 -8.47
C PHE A 90 -2.28 -9.73 -8.66
N GLY A 91 -2.59 -8.83 -7.71
CA GLY A 91 -2.05 -7.46 -7.70
C GLY A 91 -2.58 -6.55 -8.81
N ARG A 92 -3.72 -6.90 -9.44
CA ARG A 92 -4.38 -6.04 -10.43
C ARG A 92 -5.08 -4.92 -9.69
N GLY A 93 -4.67 -3.69 -9.97
CA GLY A 93 -5.29 -2.51 -9.35
C GLY A 93 -4.48 -1.87 -8.22
N GLN A 94 -3.16 -2.06 -8.17
CA GLN A 94 -2.33 -1.10 -7.46
C GLN A 94 -2.45 0.23 -8.23
N ASN A 95 -3.17 1.21 -7.65
CA ASN A 95 -3.09 2.64 -8.00
C ASN A 95 -1.62 3.07 -7.83
N ARG A 96 -0.75 2.70 -8.76
CA ARG A 96 0.65 3.09 -8.75
C ARG A 96 0.69 4.53 -9.23
N SER A 97 0.51 5.46 -8.30
CA SER A 97 0.69 6.88 -8.62
C SER A 97 2.12 7.08 -9.14
N LYS A 98 3.13 6.64 -8.39
CA LYS A 98 4.52 6.72 -8.85
C LYS A 98 4.78 5.82 -10.07
N GLY A 99 5.11 6.42 -11.20
CA GLY A 99 5.42 5.74 -12.45
C GLY A 99 4.22 5.48 -13.37
N PHE A 100 3.04 6.02 -13.04
CA PHE A 100 1.80 5.81 -13.77
C PHE A 100 1.96 5.97 -15.30
N TYR A 101 2.57 7.07 -15.76
CA TYR A 101 2.75 7.35 -17.19
C TYR A 101 3.64 6.34 -17.92
N SER A 102 4.51 5.63 -17.19
CA SER A 102 5.47 4.67 -17.77
C SER A 102 4.94 3.24 -17.77
N TYR A 103 4.11 2.88 -16.79
CA TYR A 103 3.62 1.50 -16.63
C TYR A 103 2.23 1.29 -17.23
N ASN A 104 1.29 2.21 -16.99
CA ASN A 104 -0.11 2.02 -17.39
C ASN A 104 -0.38 2.29 -18.86
N PHE A 105 0.55 2.91 -19.58
CA PHE A 105 0.45 3.18 -21.03
C PHE A 105 1.39 2.33 -21.87
N LYS A 106 2.07 1.36 -21.24
CA LYS A 106 3.13 0.56 -21.82
C LYS A 106 2.63 -0.45 -22.85
N PHE A 107 3.22 -0.52 -24.04
CA PHE A 107 2.93 -1.54 -25.05
C PHE A 107 4.14 -2.46 -25.23
N GLU A 108 4.04 -3.67 -24.69
CA GLU A 108 5.10 -4.66 -24.80
C GLU A 108 4.82 -5.61 -25.97
N GLU A 109 5.78 -5.70 -26.89
CA GLU A 109 5.82 -6.75 -27.91
C GLU A 109 5.89 -8.13 -27.23
N PRO A 110 5.10 -9.13 -27.69
CA PRO A 110 5.16 -10.48 -27.14
C PRO A 110 6.43 -11.20 -27.60
N LYS A 111 7.39 -11.36 -26.70
CA LYS A 111 8.60 -12.18 -26.94
C LYS A 111 8.28 -13.67 -27.03
N LYS A 112 9.18 -14.46 -27.63
CA LYS A 112 9.07 -15.93 -27.71
C LYS A 112 8.77 -16.58 -26.36
N ASP A 113 9.44 -16.15 -25.30
CA ASP A 113 9.24 -16.68 -23.94
C ASP A 113 7.79 -16.53 -23.47
N LEU A 114 7.13 -15.41 -23.80
CA LEU A 114 5.74 -15.18 -23.45
C LEU A 114 4.81 -16.12 -24.23
N ILE A 115 5.04 -16.25 -25.55
CA ILE A 115 4.27 -17.16 -26.41
C ILE A 115 4.45 -18.61 -25.93
N SER A 116 5.68 -19.04 -25.68
CA SER A 116 6.04 -20.32 -25.10
C SER A 116 5.35 -20.58 -23.77
N ALA A 117 5.34 -19.58 -22.88
CA ALA A 117 4.64 -19.66 -21.60
C ALA A 117 3.14 -19.93 -21.80
N TYR A 118 2.47 -19.21 -22.71
CA TYR A 118 1.04 -19.42 -23.00
C TYR A 118 0.72 -20.79 -23.62
N LEU A 119 1.63 -21.33 -24.45
CA LEU A 119 1.49 -22.69 -25.02
C LEU A 119 1.62 -23.78 -23.94
N ALA A 120 2.60 -23.61 -23.04
CA ALA A 120 2.88 -24.52 -21.93
C ALA A 120 1.92 -24.34 -20.74
N MET A 121 1.20 -23.21 -20.67
CA MET A 121 0.45 -22.79 -19.49
C MET A 121 -0.57 -23.85 -19.04
N GLU A 122 -0.45 -24.24 -17.78
CA GLU A 122 -1.50 -24.90 -17.02
C GLU A 122 -2.04 -23.85 -16.06
N ASP A 123 -3.25 -23.37 -16.35
CA ASP A 123 -3.82 -22.25 -15.62
C ASP A 123 -4.08 -22.62 -14.15
N GLY A 124 -3.58 -21.77 -13.24
CA GLY A 124 -3.68 -22.00 -11.80
C GLY A 124 -5.11 -21.98 -11.28
N LEU A 125 -6.02 -21.23 -11.91
CA LEU A 125 -7.44 -21.21 -11.58
C LEU A 125 -8.14 -22.48 -12.03
N VAL A 126 -7.82 -23.00 -13.23
CA VAL A 126 -8.29 -24.34 -13.64
C VAL A 126 -7.82 -25.40 -12.66
N ASN A 127 -6.53 -25.37 -12.27
CA ASN A 127 -6.02 -26.29 -11.27
C ASN A 127 -6.73 -26.13 -9.92
N SER A 128 -6.92 -24.91 -9.40
CA SER A 128 -7.56 -24.70 -8.08
C SER A 128 -9.02 -25.13 -8.02
N ILE A 129 -9.73 -25.06 -9.15
CA ILE A 129 -11.14 -25.45 -9.27
C ILE A 129 -11.30 -26.94 -9.54
N LEU A 130 -10.58 -27.51 -10.51
CA LEU A 130 -10.83 -28.88 -10.97
C LEU A 130 -9.98 -29.93 -10.28
N PHE A 131 -8.71 -29.63 -9.97
CA PHE A 131 -7.72 -30.68 -9.70
C PHE A 131 -7.09 -30.58 -8.30
N ARG A 132 -6.76 -29.35 -7.87
CA ARG A 132 -5.96 -29.01 -6.67
C ARG A 132 -4.68 -29.84 -6.56
N SER A 133 -4.06 -30.10 -7.71
CA SER A 133 -2.88 -30.96 -7.82
C SER A 133 -1.58 -30.18 -7.61
N ASN A 134 -0.54 -30.88 -7.16
CA ASN A 134 0.82 -30.36 -7.07
C ASN A 134 1.70 -31.05 -8.11
N LYS A 135 2.38 -30.26 -8.96
CA LYS A 135 3.26 -30.76 -10.03
C LYS A 135 4.35 -31.72 -9.53
N VAL A 136 4.84 -31.53 -8.30
CA VAL A 136 5.92 -32.36 -7.72
C VAL A 136 5.40 -33.74 -7.28
N SER A 137 4.14 -33.83 -6.85
CA SER A 137 3.53 -35.06 -6.31
C SER A 137 2.40 -35.63 -7.17
N GLN A 138 2.26 -35.15 -8.41
CA GLN A 138 1.12 -35.46 -9.29
C GLN A 138 0.91 -36.97 -9.56
N ASP A 139 1.98 -37.78 -9.55
CA ASP A 139 1.92 -39.25 -9.70
C ASP A 139 1.42 -39.98 -8.43
N PHE A 140 1.43 -39.30 -7.29
CA PHE A 140 0.95 -39.78 -5.99
C PHE A 140 -0.40 -39.18 -5.59
N GLU A 141 -1.03 -38.47 -6.52
CA GLU A 141 -2.32 -37.82 -6.37
C GLU A 141 -3.35 -38.49 -7.28
N GLU A 142 -4.62 -38.27 -6.94
CA GLU A 142 -5.77 -38.60 -7.75
C GLU A 142 -6.05 -37.44 -8.72
N GLU A 143 -6.88 -37.68 -9.72
CA GLU A 143 -7.14 -36.70 -10.78
C GLU A 143 -7.93 -35.48 -10.31
N THR A 144 -8.60 -35.57 -9.17
CA THR A 144 -9.32 -34.46 -8.54
C THR A 144 -9.25 -34.61 -7.02
N TYR A 145 -9.62 -33.56 -6.28
CA TYR A 145 -9.87 -33.65 -4.84
C TYR A 145 -11.28 -34.18 -4.55
N LEU A 146 -11.47 -34.69 -3.34
CA LEU A 146 -12.62 -35.53 -3.00
C LEU A 146 -13.98 -34.79 -3.10
N ASP A 147 -14.06 -33.53 -2.70
CA ASP A 147 -15.31 -32.77 -2.78
C ASP A 147 -15.78 -32.60 -4.25
N MET A 148 -14.84 -32.34 -5.16
CA MET A 148 -15.13 -32.27 -6.59
C MET A 148 -15.45 -33.65 -7.19
N PHE A 149 -14.84 -34.73 -6.70
CA PHE A 149 -15.24 -36.09 -7.08
C PHE A 149 -16.71 -36.36 -6.70
N ILE A 150 -17.13 -36.00 -5.49
CA ILE A 150 -18.52 -36.16 -5.02
C ILE A 150 -19.48 -35.33 -5.88
N TYR A 151 -19.10 -34.08 -6.20
CA TYR A 151 -19.84 -33.22 -7.12
C TYR A 151 -20.02 -33.89 -8.50
N GLN A 152 -18.92 -34.34 -9.10
CA GLN A 152 -18.90 -34.98 -10.42
C GLN A 152 -19.77 -36.25 -10.46
N ALA A 153 -19.62 -37.12 -9.46
CA ALA A 153 -20.43 -38.32 -9.34
C ALA A 153 -21.93 -37.97 -9.19
N GLY A 154 -22.27 -36.96 -8.39
CA GLY A 154 -23.63 -36.45 -8.26
C GLY A 154 -24.21 -35.98 -9.60
N LYS A 155 -23.45 -35.19 -10.37
CA LYS A 155 -23.84 -34.71 -11.69
C LYS A 155 -24.05 -35.84 -12.70
N LYS A 156 -23.10 -36.79 -12.77
CA LYS A 156 -23.18 -37.96 -13.67
C LYS A 156 -24.36 -38.87 -13.34
N LEU A 157 -24.77 -38.93 -12.08
CA LEU A 157 -25.95 -39.66 -11.62
C LEU A 157 -27.25 -38.82 -11.65
N ASN A 158 -27.23 -37.62 -12.26
CA ASN A 158 -28.36 -36.69 -12.34
C ASN A 158 -28.98 -36.33 -10.98
N LYS A 159 -28.16 -36.25 -9.93
CA LYS A 159 -28.59 -35.84 -8.59
C LYS A 159 -28.52 -34.32 -8.45
N PRO A 160 -29.53 -33.64 -7.86
CA PRO A 160 -29.43 -32.22 -7.57
C PRO A 160 -28.33 -31.96 -6.52
N ILE A 161 -27.56 -30.88 -6.73
CA ILE A 161 -26.51 -30.42 -5.82
C ILE A 161 -27.09 -29.36 -4.88
N VAL A 162 -26.74 -29.45 -3.60
CA VAL A 162 -27.20 -28.54 -2.55
C VAL A 162 -26.00 -27.90 -1.85
N SER A 163 -25.95 -26.57 -1.84
CA SER A 163 -24.99 -25.79 -1.03
C SER A 163 -25.44 -25.78 0.43
N LEU A 164 -24.56 -26.19 1.34
CA LEU A 164 -24.81 -26.16 2.79
C LEU A 164 -24.48 -24.80 3.40
N GLU A 165 -23.61 -24.02 2.77
CA GLU A 165 -23.23 -22.67 3.17
C GLU A 165 -23.50 -21.66 2.04
N ASP A 166 -23.54 -20.38 2.41
CA ASP A 166 -23.39 -19.27 1.47
C ASP A 166 -21.89 -18.99 1.26
N ILE A 167 -21.45 -18.90 0.00
CA ILE A 167 -20.02 -18.77 -0.34
C ILE A 167 -19.43 -17.43 0.12
N GLU A 168 -20.23 -16.35 0.10
CA GLU A 168 -19.80 -15.01 0.47
C GLU A 168 -19.68 -14.91 2.00
N GLU A 169 -20.63 -15.49 2.74
CA GLU A 169 -20.55 -15.62 4.19
C GLU A 169 -19.37 -16.50 4.62
N SER A 170 -19.21 -17.69 4.03
CA SER A 170 -18.14 -18.63 4.35
C SER A 170 -16.74 -18.05 4.07
N SER A 171 -16.58 -17.33 2.96
CA SER A 171 -15.33 -16.62 2.63
C SER A 171 -15.04 -15.49 3.61
N THR A 172 -16.07 -14.74 4.02
CA THR A 172 -15.95 -13.68 5.03
C THR A 172 -15.52 -14.24 6.38
N LEU A 173 -16.17 -15.31 6.85
CA LEU A 173 -15.84 -16.00 8.10
C LEU A 173 -14.41 -16.56 8.07
N THR A 174 -13.99 -17.13 6.94
CA THR A 174 -12.63 -17.64 6.75
C THR A 174 -11.58 -16.52 6.88
N MET A 175 -11.85 -15.37 6.29
CA MET A 175 -10.96 -14.22 6.39
C MET A 175 -10.99 -13.56 7.78
N ILE A 176 -12.14 -13.54 8.47
CA ILE A 176 -12.21 -13.12 9.87
C ILE A 176 -11.37 -14.05 10.75
N ALA A 177 -11.47 -15.36 10.52
CA ALA A 177 -10.71 -16.34 11.29
C ALA A 177 -9.20 -16.20 11.10
N SER A 178 -8.74 -15.91 9.88
CA SER A 178 -7.30 -15.79 9.57
C SER A 178 -6.61 -14.64 10.31
N LYS A 179 -7.35 -13.61 10.75
CA LYS A 179 -6.83 -12.49 11.53
C LYS A 179 -6.14 -12.92 12.83
N ASN A 180 -6.60 -14.00 13.46
CA ASN A 180 -6.04 -14.55 14.69
C ASN A 180 -6.06 -16.08 14.65
N ALA A 181 -5.34 -16.65 13.69
CA ALA A 181 -5.43 -18.07 13.39
C ALA A 181 -4.84 -18.96 14.50
N SER A 182 -3.56 -18.76 14.82
CA SER A 182 -2.79 -19.70 15.64
C SER A 182 -2.48 -19.16 17.03
N LYS A 183 -2.43 -20.06 18.03
CA LYS A 183 -1.95 -19.74 19.38
C LYS A 183 -0.48 -19.35 19.35
N GLU A 184 -0.07 -18.55 20.33
CA GLU A 184 1.35 -18.18 20.53
C GLU A 184 2.27 -19.39 20.65
N LYS A 185 1.78 -20.40 21.39
CA LYS A 185 2.42 -21.67 21.61
C LYS A 185 1.34 -22.74 21.49
N PRO A 186 1.54 -23.77 20.66
CA PRO A 186 0.65 -24.93 20.65
C PRO A 186 0.58 -25.55 22.05
N ASP A 187 -0.46 -26.34 22.32
CA ASP A 187 -0.58 -27.02 23.62
C ASP A 187 0.63 -27.96 23.86
N ALA A 188 1.04 -28.13 25.13
CA ALA A 188 2.28 -28.82 25.48
C ALA A 188 2.39 -30.25 24.91
N TRP A 189 1.28 -30.98 24.82
CA TRP A 189 1.23 -32.31 24.23
C TRP A 189 1.49 -32.29 22.71
N LEU A 190 1.01 -31.24 22.02
CA LEU A 190 1.18 -31.05 20.59
C LEU A 190 2.60 -30.60 20.28
N GLN A 191 3.17 -29.68 21.08
CA GLN A 191 4.58 -29.30 20.97
C GLN A 191 5.49 -30.54 20.99
N LYS A 192 5.24 -31.49 21.90
CA LYS A 192 6.03 -32.73 21.98
C LYS A 192 5.93 -33.57 20.70
N LYS A 193 4.75 -33.65 20.07
CA LYS A 193 4.57 -34.37 18.80
C LYS A 193 5.17 -33.63 17.61
N LEU A 194 5.14 -32.30 17.63
CA LEU A 194 5.68 -31.45 16.57
C LEU A 194 7.22 -31.47 16.49
N ILE A 195 7.90 -32.01 17.51
CA ILE A 195 9.33 -32.31 17.45
C ILE A 195 9.62 -33.45 16.47
N ASP A 196 8.77 -34.47 16.46
CA ASP A 196 8.99 -35.72 15.71
C ASP A 196 8.30 -35.72 14.34
N ASP A 197 7.21 -34.97 14.17
CA ASP A 197 6.42 -34.95 12.93
C ASP A 197 5.79 -33.58 12.66
N SER A 198 5.54 -33.25 11.38
CA SER A 198 4.87 -32.00 11.02
C SER A 198 3.38 -32.02 11.37
N TYR A 199 2.80 -30.87 11.69
CA TYR A 199 1.36 -30.74 11.95
C TYR A 199 0.50 -31.33 10.81
N PHE A 200 0.90 -31.07 9.57
CA PHE A 200 0.20 -31.58 8.39
C PHE A 200 0.24 -33.11 8.27
N ASN A 201 1.34 -33.75 8.66
CA ASN A 201 1.44 -35.21 8.71
C ASN A 201 0.60 -35.80 9.84
N LEU A 202 0.61 -35.17 11.03
CA LEU A 202 -0.24 -35.58 12.15
C LEU A 202 -1.73 -35.54 11.77
N LEU A 203 -2.15 -34.47 11.09
CA LEU A 203 -3.52 -34.32 10.58
C LEU A 203 -3.86 -35.39 9.52
N GLN A 204 -2.97 -35.62 8.55
CA GLN A 204 -3.14 -36.69 7.57
C GLN A 204 -3.22 -38.08 8.20
N ASN A 205 -2.41 -38.36 9.22
CA ASN A 205 -2.43 -39.63 9.94
C ASN A 205 -3.76 -39.80 10.69
N ALA A 206 -4.25 -38.76 11.37
CA ALA A 206 -5.54 -38.76 12.03
C ALA A 206 -6.68 -39.04 11.04
N TYR A 207 -6.67 -38.39 9.87
CA TYR A 207 -7.64 -38.64 8.80
C TYR A 207 -7.54 -40.08 8.26
N ARG A 208 -6.33 -40.60 8.00
CA ARG A 208 -6.09 -41.97 7.52
C ARG A 208 -6.64 -43.03 8.47
N GLU A 209 -6.54 -42.76 9.76
CA GLU A 209 -7.04 -43.61 10.83
C GLU A 209 -8.52 -43.37 11.16
N ARG A 210 -9.19 -42.45 10.46
CA ARG A 210 -10.58 -42.04 10.71
C ARG A 210 -10.82 -41.54 12.13
N ASN A 211 -9.77 -40.95 12.73
CA ASN A 211 -9.78 -40.49 14.10
C ASN A 211 -10.16 -39.00 14.14
N ILE A 212 -11.45 -38.72 13.95
CA ILE A 212 -11.97 -37.34 13.95
C ILE A 212 -11.77 -36.64 15.31
N ALA A 213 -11.77 -37.38 16.43
CA ALA A 213 -11.44 -36.84 17.74
C ALA A 213 -10.00 -36.28 17.81
N LEU A 214 -9.05 -36.95 17.16
CA LEU A 214 -7.67 -36.47 17.07
C LEU A 214 -7.55 -35.24 16.16
N ILE A 215 -8.38 -35.13 15.11
CA ILE A 215 -8.46 -33.93 14.28
C ILE A 215 -8.91 -32.73 15.13
N ASP A 216 -10.02 -32.85 15.89
CA ASP A 216 -10.48 -31.80 16.82
C ASP A 216 -9.41 -31.44 17.85
N SER A 217 -8.74 -32.45 18.42
CA SER A 217 -7.65 -32.22 19.38
C SER A 217 -6.49 -31.45 18.76
N LEU A 218 -6.05 -31.80 17.55
CA LEU A 218 -4.99 -31.10 16.82
C LEU A 218 -5.38 -29.64 16.56
N ASP A 219 -6.60 -29.41 16.09
CA ASP A 219 -7.11 -28.06 15.81
C ASP A 219 -7.19 -27.21 17.08
N ARG A 220 -7.77 -27.74 18.16
CA ARG A 220 -7.78 -27.06 19.48
C ARG A 220 -6.40 -26.85 20.05
N GLY A 221 -5.44 -27.73 19.72
CA GLY A 221 -4.07 -27.65 20.19
C GLY A 221 -3.26 -26.52 19.53
N ILE A 222 -3.60 -26.14 18.30
CA ILE A 222 -2.82 -25.18 17.49
C ILE A 222 -3.55 -23.84 17.27
N TYR A 223 -4.88 -23.86 17.12
CA TYR A 223 -5.65 -22.68 16.75
C TYR A 223 -6.31 -22.00 17.95
N THR A 224 -6.61 -20.71 17.81
CA THR A 224 -7.29 -19.93 18.84
C THR A 224 -8.80 -20.23 18.85
N GLN A 225 -9.49 -19.84 19.94
CA GLN A 225 -10.96 -19.92 19.98
C GLN A 225 -11.62 -19.02 18.93
N HIS A 226 -10.99 -17.88 18.61
CA HIS A 226 -11.45 -17.00 17.54
C HIS A 226 -11.43 -17.71 16.18
N TYR A 227 -10.32 -18.36 15.85
CA TYR A 227 -10.21 -19.12 14.62
C TYR A 227 -11.25 -20.25 14.56
N LEU A 228 -11.37 -21.08 15.61
CA LEU A 228 -12.31 -22.19 15.64
C LEU A 228 -13.78 -21.74 15.54
N LYS A 229 -14.14 -20.64 16.22
CA LYS A 229 -15.50 -20.07 16.16
C LYS A 229 -15.89 -19.69 14.74
N ASN A 230 -15.00 -18.99 14.03
CA ASN A 230 -15.28 -18.47 12.70
C ASN A 230 -15.04 -19.49 11.59
N MET A 231 -13.99 -20.32 11.67
CA MET A 231 -13.72 -21.38 10.68
C MET A 231 -14.64 -22.58 10.77
N LEU A 232 -15.11 -22.93 11.97
CA LEU A 232 -15.84 -24.18 12.20
C LEU A 232 -17.21 -23.93 12.83
N PHE A 233 -17.31 -23.30 14.02
CA PHE A 233 -18.54 -23.40 14.82
C PHE A 233 -19.76 -22.68 14.20
N ILE A 234 -19.59 -21.44 13.74
CA ILE A 234 -20.67 -20.69 13.06
C ILE A 234 -21.07 -21.42 11.77
N ARG A 235 -20.07 -21.88 11.01
CA ARG A 235 -20.22 -22.63 9.77
C ARG A 235 -20.97 -23.97 9.98
N ASN A 236 -20.64 -24.70 11.05
CA ASN A 236 -21.31 -25.94 11.46
C ASN A 236 -22.80 -25.70 11.72
N GLU A 237 -23.13 -24.63 12.43
CA GLU A 237 -24.52 -24.30 12.71
C GLU A 237 -25.31 -24.03 11.42
N ASN A 238 -24.75 -23.23 10.51
CA ASN A 238 -25.33 -22.93 9.20
C ASN A 238 -25.56 -24.23 8.38
N MET A 239 -24.56 -25.10 8.32
CA MET A 239 -24.65 -26.38 7.61
C MET A 239 -25.71 -27.31 8.22
N VAL A 240 -25.79 -27.40 9.55
CA VAL A 240 -26.78 -28.25 10.23
C VAL A 240 -28.19 -27.74 9.99
N GLN A 241 -28.42 -26.43 10.06
CA GLN A 241 -29.72 -25.83 9.72
C GLN A 241 -30.12 -26.17 8.28
N LYS A 242 -29.17 -26.12 7.34
CA LYS A 242 -29.43 -26.47 5.95
C LYS A 242 -29.72 -27.96 5.77
N LEU A 243 -28.95 -28.84 6.40
CA LEU A 243 -29.17 -30.29 6.39
C LEU A 243 -30.56 -30.65 6.94
N ASP A 244 -30.94 -30.08 8.08
CA ASP A 244 -32.25 -30.27 8.72
C ASP A 244 -33.41 -29.89 7.79
N SER A 245 -33.21 -28.89 6.93
CA SER A 245 -34.21 -28.46 5.93
C SER A 245 -34.31 -29.35 4.68
N VAL A 246 -33.26 -30.11 4.35
CA VAL A 246 -33.14 -30.85 3.08
C VAL A 246 -33.38 -32.34 3.26
N MET A 247 -32.87 -32.95 4.34
CA MET A 247 -33.05 -34.39 4.61
C MET A 247 -34.51 -34.86 4.65
N PRO A 248 -35.50 -34.06 5.12
CA PRO A 248 -36.92 -34.46 5.03
C PRO A 248 -37.47 -34.58 3.60
N LYS A 249 -36.80 -33.97 2.61
CA LYS A 249 -37.23 -33.97 1.20
C LYS A 249 -36.74 -35.20 0.43
N GLY A 250 -35.80 -35.96 0.97
CA GLY A 250 -35.25 -37.18 0.38
C GLY A 250 -33.88 -37.54 0.96
N LYS A 251 -33.35 -38.68 0.53
CA LYS A 251 -32.05 -39.18 0.97
C LYS A 251 -30.91 -38.28 0.49
N VAL A 252 -30.11 -37.76 1.41
CA VAL A 252 -28.99 -36.86 1.12
C VAL A 252 -27.67 -37.57 1.34
N PHE A 253 -26.71 -37.40 0.43
CA PHE A 253 -25.30 -37.66 0.68
C PHE A 253 -24.58 -36.33 0.88
N ALA A 254 -24.16 -36.02 2.11
CA ALA A 254 -23.48 -34.78 2.46
C ALA A 254 -21.96 -34.99 2.59
N GLY A 255 -21.16 -34.19 1.88
CA GLY A 255 -19.71 -34.13 2.04
C GLY A 255 -19.27 -32.80 2.63
N ILE A 256 -18.70 -32.81 3.82
CA ILE A 256 -18.13 -31.63 4.50
C ILE A 256 -16.77 -31.98 5.10
N GLY A 257 -15.88 -31.02 5.31
CA GLY A 257 -14.55 -31.23 5.84
C GLY A 257 -14.58 -31.99 7.17
N ALA A 258 -13.68 -32.96 7.35
CA ALA A 258 -13.69 -33.82 8.54
C ALA A 258 -13.51 -33.06 9.87
N ALA A 259 -12.90 -31.88 9.84
CA ALA A 259 -12.77 -30.99 11.00
C ALA A 259 -14.13 -30.45 11.51
N HIS A 260 -15.17 -30.45 10.66
CA HIS A 260 -16.53 -30.00 11.02
C HIS A 260 -17.33 -31.05 11.81
N LEU A 261 -16.94 -32.33 11.76
CA LEU A 261 -17.70 -33.44 12.33
C LEU A 261 -17.64 -33.57 13.87
N PRO A 262 -16.44 -33.56 14.50
CA PRO A 262 -16.26 -33.93 15.91
C PRO A 262 -16.51 -32.79 16.91
N GLY A 263 -16.59 -33.15 18.19
CA GLY A 263 -16.65 -32.21 19.32
C GLY A 263 -18.04 -31.68 19.67
N GLU A 264 -18.14 -30.92 20.75
CA GLU A 264 -19.42 -30.40 21.28
C GLU A 264 -20.14 -29.47 20.27
N ASN A 265 -19.37 -28.68 19.52
CA ASN A 265 -19.88 -27.82 18.45
C ASN A 265 -19.75 -28.47 17.06
N GLY A 266 -19.55 -29.79 16.99
CA GLY A 266 -19.46 -30.55 15.75
C GLY A 266 -20.82 -30.86 15.15
N VAL A 267 -20.87 -31.03 13.82
CA VAL A 267 -22.11 -31.32 13.08
C VAL A 267 -22.79 -32.60 13.59
N ILE A 268 -22.03 -33.63 13.98
CA ILE A 268 -22.58 -34.89 14.50
C ILE A 268 -23.36 -34.64 15.80
N GLN A 269 -22.77 -33.87 16.72
CA GLN A 269 -23.37 -33.57 18.01
C GLN A 269 -24.60 -32.68 17.85
N MET A 270 -24.49 -31.62 17.03
CA MET A 270 -25.58 -30.70 16.72
C MET A 270 -26.79 -31.38 16.06
N LEU A 271 -26.57 -32.43 15.26
CA LEU A 271 -27.66 -33.24 14.68
C LEU A 271 -28.32 -34.14 15.73
N LYS A 272 -27.54 -34.77 16.63
CA LYS A 272 -28.08 -35.56 17.73
C LYS A 272 -28.95 -34.73 18.66
N GLU A 273 -28.52 -33.51 18.98
CA GLU A 273 -29.27 -32.55 19.80
C GLU A 273 -30.59 -32.11 19.15
N ARG A 274 -30.65 -32.09 17.81
CA ARG A 274 -31.88 -31.85 17.04
C ARG A 274 -32.78 -33.09 16.91
N GLY A 275 -32.44 -34.19 17.58
CA GLY A 275 -33.29 -35.40 17.65
C GLY A 275 -33.00 -36.45 16.57
N TYR A 276 -31.95 -36.28 15.76
CA TYR A 276 -31.52 -37.29 14.81
C TYR A 276 -30.71 -38.40 15.49
N THR A 277 -30.81 -39.61 14.96
CA THR A 277 -29.90 -40.71 15.27
C THR A 277 -28.75 -40.70 14.28
N VAL A 278 -27.53 -40.47 14.76
CA VAL A 278 -26.31 -40.44 13.93
C VAL A 278 -25.41 -41.61 14.31
N LYS A 279 -25.17 -42.54 13.38
CA LYS A 279 -24.37 -43.76 13.59
C LYS A 279 -23.20 -43.84 12.61
N PRO A 280 -22.02 -44.28 13.05
CA PRO A 280 -20.89 -44.50 12.15
C PRO A 280 -21.17 -45.67 11.21
N LEU A 281 -20.71 -45.56 9.96
CA LEU A 281 -20.73 -46.63 8.96
C LEU A 281 -19.31 -46.92 8.48
N VAL A 282 -18.93 -48.18 8.51
CA VAL A 282 -17.66 -48.68 7.96
C VAL A 282 -17.91 -49.96 7.17
N SER A 283 -17.15 -50.18 6.11
CA SER A 283 -17.11 -51.47 5.42
C SER A 283 -15.69 -51.79 4.99
N GLU A 284 -15.44 -53.01 4.51
CA GLU A 284 -14.18 -53.28 3.82
C GLU A 284 -14.16 -52.57 2.46
N LYS A 285 -12.96 -52.26 1.98
CA LYS A 285 -12.73 -51.87 0.59
C LYS A 285 -12.52 -53.15 -0.22
N THR A 286 -13.44 -53.44 -1.12
CA THR A 286 -13.34 -54.61 -2.02
C THR A 286 -13.29 -54.18 -3.48
N ASP A 287 -13.19 -55.15 -4.39
CA ASP A 287 -13.26 -54.91 -5.83
C ASP A 287 -14.60 -54.29 -6.26
N ALA A 288 -15.67 -54.46 -5.47
CA ALA A 288 -16.97 -53.86 -5.75
C ALA A 288 -16.93 -52.33 -5.67
N GLY A 289 -16.34 -51.76 -4.61
CA GLY A 289 -16.16 -50.32 -4.47
C GLY A 289 -15.24 -49.73 -5.54
N GLU A 290 -14.17 -50.45 -5.90
CA GLU A 290 -13.26 -50.01 -6.97
C GLU A 290 -13.95 -50.01 -8.35
N LEU A 291 -14.83 -50.99 -8.61
CA LEU A 291 -15.66 -51.03 -9.81
C LEU A 291 -16.66 -49.86 -9.84
N MET A 292 -17.31 -49.54 -8.72
CA MET A 292 -18.21 -48.38 -8.64
C MET A 292 -17.45 -47.07 -8.87
N LYS A 293 -16.27 -46.90 -8.26
CA LYS A 293 -15.38 -45.75 -8.51
C LYS A 293 -15.06 -45.64 -10.00
N THR A 294 -14.58 -46.74 -10.60
CA THR A 294 -14.22 -46.79 -12.03
C THR A 294 -15.42 -46.42 -12.90
N ASN A 295 -16.61 -46.96 -12.62
CA ASN A 295 -17.83 -46.65 -13.34
C ASN A 295 -18.20 -45.16 -13.25
N PHE A 296 -18.09 -44.53 -12.07
CA PHE A 296 -18.31 -43.09 -11.92
C PHE A 296 -17.27 -42.25 -12.67
N GLU A 297 -16.03 -42.70 -12.72
CA GLU A 297 -14.95 -42.00 -13.41
C GLU A 297 -15.08 -42.10 -14.95
N GLU A 298 -15.41 -43.28 -15.47
CA GLU A 298 -15.56 -43.57 -16.90
C GLU A 298 -16.88 -43.06 -17.49
N THR A 299 -17.94 -42.92 -16.67
CA THR A 299 -19.20 -42.32 -17.12
C THR A 299 -18.97 -40.87 -17.53
N VAL A 300 -19.40 -40.51 -18.73
CA VAL A 300 -19.36 -39.14 -19.23
C VAL A 300 -20.74 -38.49 -19.06
N PHE A 301 -20.76 -37.29 -18.50
CA PHE A 301 -21.94 -36.45 -18.47
C PHE A 301 -22.11 -35.73 -19.81
N GLU A 302 -23.23 -35.97 -20.50
CA GLU A 302 -23.50 -35.30 -21.77
C GLU A 302 -23.98 -33.86 -21.53
N ASN A 303 -23.14 -32.90 -21.91
CA ASN A 303 -23.45 -31.48 -21.76
C ASN A 303 -24.39 -30.95 -22.84
N ASN A 304 -25.16 -29.94 -22.47
CA ASN A 304 -25.83 -29.04 -23.42
C ASN A 304 -24.85 -27.95 -23.86
N TYR A 305 -24.75 -27.72 -25.16
CA TYR A 305 -23.84 -26.73 -25.72
C TYR A 305 -24.62 -25.50 -26.18
N THR A 306 -24.08 -24.33 -25.88
CA THR A 306 -24.64 -23.05 -26.35
C THR A 306 -23.53 -22.21 -26.95
N THR A 307 -23.84 -21.49 -28.03
CA THR A 307 -22.89 -20.57 -28.64
C THR A 307 -22.58 -19.44 -27.67
N ARG A 308 -21.29 -19.31 -27.32
CA ARG A 308 -20.74 -18.22 -26.52
C ARG A 308 -19.95 -17.30 -27.45
N THR A 309 -20.17 -16.00 -27.33
CA THR A 309 -19.44 -14.98 -28.10
C THR A 309 -18.68 -14.09 -27.12
N VAL A 310 -17.41 -13.80 -27.39
CA VAL A 310 -16.63 -12.88 -26.55
C VAL A 310 -17.12 -11.43 -26.68
N PRO A 311 -16.91 -10.56 -25.68
CA PRO A 311 -17.49 -9.20 -25.66
C PRO A 311 -17.20 -8.28 -26.85
N ASP A 312 -16.06 -8.46 -27.51
CA ASP A 312 -15.65 -7.72 -28.70
C ASP A 312 -16.10 -8.37 -30.02
N GLY A 313 -16.73 -9.55 -29.93
CA GLY A 313 -17.23 -10.31 -31.06
C GLY A 313 -16.14 -10.98 -31.90
N MET A 314 -14.88 -11.02 -31.44
CA MET A 314 -13.77 -11.57 -32.22
C MET A 314 -13.98 -13.04 -32.61
N PHE A 315 -14.57 -13.84 -31.73
CA PHE A 315 -14.99 -15.19 -32.05
C PHE A 315 -16.24 -15.62 -31.28
N SER A 316 -16.91 -16.65 -31.81
CA SER A 316 -17.95 -17.40 -31.13
C SER A 316 -17.65 -18.90 -31.17
N ILE A 317 -17.98 -19.63 -30.11
CA ILE A 317 -17.71 -21.06 -29.97
C ILE A 317 -18.79 -21.72 -29.11
N ASP A 318 -19.19 -22.95 -29.44
CA ASP A 318 -20.17 -23.73 -28.68
C ASP A 318 -19.50 -24.36 -27.46
N LEU A 319 -19.98 -24.00 -26.26
CA LEU A 319 -19.41 -24.46 -24.99
C LEU A 319 -20.50 -25.02 -24.06
N PRO A 320 -20.12 -25.97 -23.17
CA PRO A 320 -21.03 -26.53 -22.18
C PRO A 320 -21.37 -25.52 -21.08
N ASP A 321 -20.48 -24.56 -20.81
CA ASP A 321 -20.65 -23.56 -19.75
C ASP A 321 -20.35 -22.14 -20.28
N LYS A 322 -20.35 -21.15 -19.39
CA LYS A 322 -19.95 -19.77 -19.65
C LYS A 322 -18.45 -19.70 -19.99
N ILE A 323 -18.08 -18.58 -20.61
CA ILE A 323 -16.69 -18.21 -20.87
C ILE A 323 -16.31 -17.09 -19.91
N TYR A 324 -15.28 -17.32 -19.10
CA TYR A 324 -14.86 -16.44 -18.01
C TYR A 324 -13.59 -15.68 -18.41
N PRO A 325 -13.65 -14.35 -18.59
CA PRO A 325 -12.47 -13.57 -18.93
C PRO A 325 -11.59 -13.33 -17.70
N ILE A 326 -10.31 -13.61 -17.86
CA ILE A 326 -9.23 -13.25 -16.95
C ILE A 326 -8.30 -12.37 -17.76
N TYR A 327 -8.40 -11.06 -17.54
CA TYR A 327 -7.47 -10.11 -18.15
C TYR A 327 -6.08 -10.36 -17.59
N SER A 328 -5.00 -9.98 -18.29
CA SER A 328 -3.60 -9.93 -17.84
C SER A 328 -2.86 -8.79 -18.50
N ASP A 329 -2.76 -7.67 -17.77
CA ASP A 329 -2.42 -6.37 -18.33
C ASP A 329 -3.24 -6.09 -19.59
N ILE A 330 -2.63 -6.23 -20.76
CA ILE A 330 -3.23 -6.02 -22.08
C ILE A 330 -3.77 -7.31 -22.76
N ASN A 331 -3.33 -8.48 -22.30
CA ASN A 331 -3.75 -9.79 -22.83
C ASN A 331 -5.01 -10.29 -22.12
N THR A 332 -5.69 -11.27 -22.72
CA THR A 332 -6.88 -11.88 -22.14
C THR A 332 -6.79 -13.39 -22.24
N THR A 333 -6.96 -14.06 -21.10
CA THR A 333 -7.17 -15.51 -21.02
C THR A 333 -8.63 -15.75 -20.70
N TYR A 334 -9.30 -16.61 -21.46
CA TYR A 334 -10.64 -17.07 -21.14
C TYR A 334 -10.60 -18.50 -20.65
N ILE A 335 -11.45 -18.81 -19.67
CA ILE A 335 -11.60 -20.16 -19.13
C ILE A 335 -13.06 -20.58 -19.23
N SER A 336 -13.30 -21.83 -19.64
CA SER A 336 -14.61 -22.47 -19.60
C SER A 336 -14.44 -23.90 -19.08
N PRO A 337 -14.70 -24.15 -17.78
CA PRO A 337 -14.59 -25.49 -17.22
C PRO A 337 -15.83 -26.34 -17.55
N ASP A 338 -15.63 -27.63 -17.70
CA ASP A 338 -16.65 -28.66 -17.67
C ASP A 338 -16.49 -29.44 -16.35
N LEU A 339 -17.06 -28.87 -15.29
CA LEU A 339 -16.89 -29.36 -13.92
C LEU A 339 -17.32 -30.83 -13.76
N ALA A 340 -18.37 -31.25 -14.47
CA ALA A 340 -18.94 -32.59 -14.36
C ALA A 340 -18.04 -33.69 -14.96
N ASN A 341 -17.30 -33.37 -16.02
CA ASN A 341 -16.38 -34.30 -16.68
C ASN A 341 -14.91 -34.10 -16.29
N GLY A 342 -14.59 -33.07 -15.51
CA GLY A 342 -13.20 -32.72 -15.21
C GLY A 342 -12.42 -32.24 -16.43
N ALA A 343 -13.11 -31.64 -17.39
CA ALA A 343 -12.54 -31.10 -18.62
C ALA A 343 -12.57 -29.56 -18.62
N PHE A 344 -11.86 -28.93 -19.55
CA PHE A 344 -11.80 -27.47 -19.63
C PHE A 344 -11.41 -27.01 -21.03
N LEU A 345 -11.74 -25.75 -21.33
CA LEU A 345 -11.19 -24.97 -22.43
C LEU A 345 -10.52 -23.71 -21.87
N ILE A 346 -9.27 -23.48 -22.26
CA ILE A 346 -8.51 -22.24 -22.03
C ILE A 346 -8.29 -21.57 -23.38
N ILE A 347 -8.50 -20.26 -23.46
CA ILE A 347 -8.27 -19.48 -24.68
C ILE A 347 -7.38 -18.30 -24.35
N ASN A 348 -6.16 -18.25 -24.88
CA ASN A 348 -5.26 -17.12 -24.68
C ASN A 348 -5.24 -16.24 -25.93
N ARG A 349 -5.34 -14.93 -25.73
CA ARG A 349 -5.21 -13.91 -26.77
C ARG A 349 -3.96 -13.09 -26.48
N ILE A 350 -3.00 -13.15 -27.40
CA ILE A 350 -1.70 -12.49 -27.31
C ILE A 350 -1.65 -11.39 -28.36
N ARG A 351 -1.61 -10.14 -27.93
CA ARG A 351 -1.51 -8.95 -28.81
C ARG A 351 -0.12 -8.89 -29.43
N THR A 352 -0.02 -8.67 -30.74
CA THR A 352 1.29 -8.64 -31.43
C THR A 352 1.88 -7.24 -31.55
N PHE A 353 1.05 -6.20 -31.62
CA PHE A 353 1.46 -4.81 -31.88
C PHE A 353 2.42 -4.59 -33.06
N LYS A 354 2.52 -5.56 -33.98
CA LYS A 354 3.42 -5.52 -35.16
C LYS A 354 3.20 -4.35 -36.12
N HIS A 355 2.09 -3.63 -35.96
CA HIS A 355 1.76 -2.44 -36.76
C HIS A 355 2.17 -1.13 -36.07
N LEU A 356 2.73 -1.21 -34.85
CA LEU A 356 3.12 -0.09 -34.01
C LEU A 356 4.59 -0.20 -33.59
N ILE A 357 5.04 -1.39 -33.20
CA ILE A 357 6.39 -1.69 -32.74
C ILE A 357 7.15 -2.33 -33.90
N ASP A 358 8.40 -1.93 -34.11
CA ASP A 358 9.31 -2.64 -35.03
C ASP A 358 9.76 -3.93 -34.35
N THR A 359 9.33 -5.07 -34.88
CA THR A 359 9.51 -6.39 -34.25
C THR A 359 10.60 -7.17 -34.98
N ASP A 360 11.57 -7.72 -34.26
CA ASP A 360 12.57 -8.64 -34.83
C ASP A 360 11.93 -9.97 -35.30
N GLU A 361 10.72 -10.27 -34.83
CA GLU A 361 10.00 -11.51 -35.09
C GLU A 361 8.88 -11.33 -36.12
N ASP A 362 8.85 -12.18 -37.14
CA ASP A 362 7.68 -12.34 -38.01
C ASP A 362 6.71 -13.33 -37.35
N TYR A 363 5.65 -12.82 -36.71
CA TYR A 363 4.61 -13.63 -36.08
C TYR A 363 3.80 -14.42 -37.12
N ASN A 364 4.36 -15.54 -37.56
CA ASN A 364 3.81 -16.46 -38.53
C ASN A 364 3.70 -17.88 -37.94
N LEU A 365 3.09 -18.80 -38.69
CA LEU A 365 2.89 -20.17 -38.22
C LEU A 365 4.19 -20.96 -38.11
N ASP A 366 5.25 -20.59 -38.82
CA ASP A 366 6.53 -21.28 -38.76
C ASP A 366 7.23 -21.01 -37.42
N LEU A 367 7.23 -19.75 -36.96
CA LEU A 367 7.68 -19.39 -35.62
C LEU A 367 6.92 -20.17 -34.54
N ILE A 368 5.59 -20.24 -34.63
CA ILE A 368 4.79 -21.01 -33.67
C ILE A 368 5.16 -22.50 -33.73
N ASP A 369 5.37 -23.04 -34.93
CA ASP A 369 5.71 -24.46 -35.13
C ASP A 369 7.02 -24.86 -34.44
N GLU A 370 8.03 -23.99 -34.50
CA GLU A 370 9.32 -24.16 -33.82
C GLU A 370 9.15 -24.24 -32.30
N LEU A 371 8.27 -23.42 -31.73
CA LEU A 371 8.01 -23.40 -30.29
C LEU A 371 7.24 -24.62 -29.79
N LEU A 372 6.51 -25.34 -30.65
CA LEU A 372 5.63 -26.44 -30.20
C LEU A 372 6.39 -27.61 -29.57
N PHE A 373 7.60 -27.91 -30.06
CA PHE A 373 8.34 -29.09 -29.61
C PHE A 373 8.68 -29.03 -28.11
N GLU A 374 9.04 -27.84 -27.63
CA GLU A 374 9.44 -27.63 -26.22
C GLU A 374 8.25 -27.28 -25.32
N ASN A 375 7.17 -26.76 -25.89
CA ASN A 375 6.08 -26.13 -25.13
C ASN A 375 4.73 -26.87 -25.16
N ILE A 376 4.59 -27.94 -25.96
CA ILE A 376 3.41 -28.83 -25.89
C ILE A 376 3.70 -30.03 -24.98
N PRO A 377 2.95 -30.22 -23.89
CA PRO A 377 3.24 -31.28 -22.93
C PRO A 377 2.94 -32.68 -23.49
N GLY A 378 3.76 -33.65 -23.11
CA GLY A 378 3.58 -35.04 -23.53
C GLY A 378 3.99 -35.28 -24.99
N LYS A 379 3.27 -36.16 -25.70
CA LYS A 379 3.57 -36.55 -27.07
C LYS A 379 2.56 -35.95 -28.04
N ILE A 380 3.03 -35.18 -29.03
CA ILE A 380 2.20 -34.73 -30.15
C ILE A 380 1.80 -35.96 -30.99
N ILE A 381 0.50 -36.19 -31.13
CA ILE A 381 -0.12 -37.29 -31.88
C ILE A 381 -0.46 -36.86 -33.31
N SER A 382 -0.96 -35.64 -33.46
CA SER A 382 -1.23 -35.06 -34.78
C SER A 382 -0.97 -33.56 -34.78
N LYS A 383 -0.56 -33.03 -35.93
CA LYS A 383 -0.33 -31.61 -36.19
C LYS A 383 -0.71 -31.33 -37.65
N LYS A 384 -1.64 -30.41 -37.88
CA LYS A 384 -2.17 -30.08 -39.21
C LYS A 384 -2.29 -28.56 -39.36
N ARG A 385 -1.97 -28.03 -40.55
CA ARG A 385 -2.36 -26.67 -40.91
C ARG A 385 -3.85 -26.63 -41.24
N ILE A 386 -4.53 -25.60 -40.76
CA ILE A 386 -5.96 -25.38 -40.92
C ILE A 386 -6.22 -23.91 -41.30
N THR A 387 -7.42 -23.64 -41.79
CA THR A 387 -7.89 -22.28 -42.08
C THR A 387 -9.30 -22.11 -41.56
N ASN A 388 -9.59 -20.98 -40.91
CA ASN A 388 -10.94 -20.65 -40.44
C ASN A 388 -11.22 -19.16 -40.66
N SER A 389 -12.34 -18.83 -41.32
CA SER A 389 -12.69 -17.45 -41.72
C SER A 389 -11.57 -16.67 -42.43
N GLY A 390 -10.68 -17.37 -43.15
CA GLY A 390 -9.54 -16.76 -43.86
C GLY A 390 -8.26 -16.60 -43.02
N TYR A 391 -8.28 -16.95 -41.73
CA TYR A 391 -7.08 -16.97 -40.89
C TYR A 391 -6.39 -18.33 -40.95
N GLU A 392 -5.07 -18.33 -41.09
CA GLU A 392 -4.27 -19.54 -41.01
C GLU A 392 -4.08 -19.98 -39.56
N GLY A 393 -4.04 -21.28 -39.34
CA GLY A 393 -3.82 -21.85 -38.02
C GLY A 393 -3.22 -23.26 -38.02
N LEU A 394 -3.00 -23.78 -36.81
CA LEU A 394 -2.53 -25.14 -36.53
C LEU A 394 -3.53 -25.87 -35.64
N ASP A 395 -3.85 -27.12 -35.99
CA ASP A 395 -4.61 -28.07 -35.17
C ASP A 395 -3.66 -29.15 -34.65
N ILE A 396 -3.56 -29.26 -33.33
CA ILE A 396 -2.59 -30.14 -32.66
C ILE A 396 -3.34 -30.98 -31.65
N VAL A 397 -3.10 -32.30 -31.67
CA VAL A 397 -3.57 -33.21 -30.62
C VAL A 397 -2.36 -33.83 -29.97
N ASN A 398 -2.26 -33.74 -28.65
CA ASN A 398 -1.19 -34.32 -27.84
C ASN A 398 -1.75 -35.23 -26.75
N LYS A 399 -0.92 -36.19 -26.31
CA LYS A 399 -1.22 -37.13 -25.23
C LYS A 399 -0.23 -36.93 -24.09
N LEU A 400 -0.74 -36.64 -22.90
CA LEU A 400 0.05 -36.48 -21.68
C LEU A 400 0.63 -37.81 -21.21
N LYS A 401 1.62 -37.75 -20.31
CA LYS A 401 2.26 -38.96 -19.73
C LYS A 401 1.26 -39.87 -18.99
N LYS A 402 0.23 -39.28 -18.37
CA LYS A 402 -0.86 -39.99 -17.68
C LYS A 402 -1.87 -40.66 -18.62
N GLY A 403 -1.84 -40.34 -19.91
CA GLY A 403 -2.72 -40.90 -20.93
C GLY A 403 -3.88 -40.01 -21.35
N ASP A 404 -4.08 -38.86 -20.70
CA ASP A 404 -5.07 -37.86 -21.08
C ASP A 404 -4.69 -37.14 -22.37
N TYR A 405 -5.69 -36.70 -23.12
CA TYR A 405 -5.48 -35.95 -24.36
C TYR A 405 -5.75 -34.47 -24.16
N GLN A 406 -5.04 -33.68 -24.96
CA GLN A 406 -5.29 -32.27 -25.15
C GLN A 406 -5.37 -31.99 -26.64
N ARG A 407 -6.11 -30.94 -26.99
CA ARG A 407 -6.19 -30.42 -28.35
C ARG A 407 -6.02 -28.92 -28.35
N TYR A 408 -5.19 -28.45 -29.26
CA TYR A 408 -4.90 -27.05 -29.47
C TYR A 408 -5.36 -26.65 -30.87
N GLN A 409 -6.05 -25.51 -30.98
CA GLN A 409 -6.10 -24.77 -32.23
C GLN A 409 -5.48 -23.39 -32.04
N ILE A 410 -4.49 -23.05 -32.85
CA ILE A 410 -3.76 -21.79 -32.77
C ILE A 410 -3.98 -21.04 -34.07
N TYR A 411 -4.44 -19.78 -34.01
CA TYR A 411 -4.69 -18.94 -35.18
C TYR A 411 -3.93 -17.62 -35.07
N ILE A 412 -3.49 -17.12 -36.22
CA ILE A 412 -2.85 -15.80 -36.34
C ILE A 412 -3.81 -14.87 -37.09
N THR A 413 -4.21 -13.80 -36.42
CA THR A 413 -4.99 -12.71 -37.00
C THR A 413 -4.10 -11.50 -37.25
N PRO A 414 -4.56 -10.46 -37.97
CA PRO A 414 -3.75 -9.25 -38.15
C PRO A 414 -3.33 -8.55 -36.84
N LEU A 415 -4.09 -8.70 -35.75
CA LEU A 415 -3.82 -8.01 -34.48
C LEU A 415 -3.24 -8.92 -33.38
N GLU A 416 -3.55 -10.21 -33.40
CA GLU A 416 -3.27 -11.12 -32.28
C GLU A 416 -3.07 -12.58 -32.69
N ILE A 417 -2.34 -13.30 -31.84
CA ILE A 417 -2.26 -14.77 -31.82
C ILE A 417 -3.29 -15.28 -30.83
N ILE A 418 -4.12 -16.24 -31.23
CA ILE A 418 -5.18 -16.81 -30.39
C ILE A 418 -4.96 -18.31 -30.26
N THR A 419 -4.77 -18.80 -29.03
CA THR A 419 -4.57 -20.22 -28.73
C THR A 419 -5.78 -20.77 -27.99
N PHE A 420 -6.46 -21.76 -28.56
CA PHE A 420 -7.55 -22.51 -27.93
C PHE A 420 -7.01 -23.85 -27.46
N LYS A 421 -7.01 -24.12 -26.15
CA LYS A 421 -6.51 -25.35 -25.53
C LYS A 421 -7.62 -26.06 -24.79
N MET A 422 -8.02 -27.24 -25.27
CA MET A 422 -8.96 -28.12 -24.60
C MET A 422 -8.21 -29.25 -23.91
N GLY A 423 -8.56 -29.55 -22.66
CA GLY A 423 -8.05 -30.68 -21.90
C GLY A 423 -9.18 -31.46 -21.23
N GLY A 424 -9.00 -32.76 -21.06
CA GLY A 424 -9.96 -33.62 -20.37
C GLY A 424 -9.41 -35.03 -20.15
N LYS A 425 -10.03 -35.75 -19.22
CA LYS A 425 -9.59 -37.09 -18.82
C LYS A 425 -9.72 -38.12 -19.94
N GLY A 426 -8.71 -38.97 -20.09
CA GLY A 426 -8.71 -40.08 -21.06
C GLY A 426 -9.06 -39.61 -22.48
N GLU A 427 -9.99 -40.32 -23.11
CA GLU A 427 -10.40 -40.07 -24.51
C GLU A 427 -11.43 -38.91 -24.67
N PHE A 428 -11.76 -38.18 -23.60
CA PHE A 428 -12.79 -37.12 -23.64
C PHE A 428 -12.57 -36.09 -24.76
N VAL A 429 -11.34 -35.59 -24.92
CA VAL A 429 -11.01 -34.60 -25.95
C VAL A 429 -11.20 -35.17 -27.36
N ASN A 430 -10.88 -36.45 -27.58
CA ASN A 430 -11.09 -37.09 -28.88
C ASN A 430 -12.57 -37.31 -29.19
N GLN A 431 -13.41 -37.51 -28.16
CA GLN A 431 -14.85 -37.72 -28.31
C GLN A 431 -15.62 -36.41 -28.55
N PHE A 432 -15.29 -35.34 -27.81
CA PHE A 432 -16.07 -34.08 -27.80
C PHE A 432 -15.36 -32.90 -28.46
N GLY A 433 -14.05 -32.98 -28.70
CA GLY A 433 -13.26 -31.87 -29.23
C GLY A 433 -13.75 -31.38 -30.60
N ASP A 434 -14.11 -32.29 -31.51
CA ASP A 434 -14.62 -31.89 -32.83
C ASP A 434 -15.88 -31.03 -32.74
N ARG A 435 -16.78 -31.30 -31.78
CA ARG A 435 -17.99 -30.49 -31.56
C ARG A 435 -17.63 -29.05 -31.19
N VAL A 436 -16.68 -28.88 -30.26
CA VAL A 436 -16.24 -27.57 -29.78
C VAL A 436 -15.46 -26.84 -30.88
N PHE A 437 -14.40 -27.43 -31.41
CA PHE A 437 -13.51 -26.75 -32.35
C PHE A 437 -14.14 -26.49 -33.73
N ASN A 438 -15.01 -27.38 -34.24
CA ASN A 438 -15.69 -27.14 -35.53
C ASN A 438 -16.78 -26.06 -35.43
N SER A 439 -17.24 -25.71 -34.23
CA SER A 439 -18.21 -24.63 -34.02
C SER A 439 -17.58 -23.24 -34.02
N LEU A 440 -16.24 -23.15 -33.94
CA LEU A 440 -15.49 -21.90 -33.85
C LEU A 440 -15.71 -21.04 -35.09
N LYS A 441 -16.17 -19.81 -34.90
CA LYS A 441 -16.34 -18.81 -35.96
C LYS A 441 -15.64 -17.52 -35.55
N PHE A 442 -14.78 -17.00 -36.41
CA PHE A 442 -14.13 -15.70 -36.22
C PHE A 442 -14.87 -14.57 -36.91
N LYS A 443 -14.70 -13.36 -36.37
CA LYS A 443 -15.05 -12.10 -37.00
C LYS A 443 -14.32 -11.98 -38.35
N PRO A 444 -15.01 -11.72 -39.47
CA PRO A 444 -14.36 -11.52 -40.75
C PRO A 444 -13.59 -10.20 -40.77
N VAL A 445 -12.57 -10.12 -41.62
CA VAL A 445 -11.91 -8.85 -41.93
C VAL A 445 -12.89 -7.94 -42.68
N ASP A 446 -13.23 -6.80 -42.09
CA ASP A 446 -14.08 -5.77 -42.68
C ASP A 446 -13.45 -4.40 -42.42
N ASN A 447 -13.05 -3.72 -43.49
CA ASN A 447 -12.35 -2.43 -43.46
C ASN A 447 -13.32 -1.23 -43.34
N THR A 448 -14.64 -1.46 -43.34
CA THR A 448 -15.62 -0.37 -43.15
C THR A 448 -15.56 0.16 -41.72
N MET A 449 -15.75 1.47 -41.54
CA MET A 449 -15.71 2.10 -40.22
C MET A 449 -17.02 1.85 -39.46
N GLU A 450 -16.93 1.62 -38.16
CA GLU A 450 -18.06 1.55 -37.23
C GLU A 450 -17.81 2.38 -35.96
N LYS A 451 -18.89 2.76 -35.29
CA LYS A 451 -18.82 3.40 -33.98
C LYS A 451 -18.65 2.33 -32.90
N VAL A 452 -17.48 2.30 -32.29
CA VAL A 452 -17.18 1.42 -31.16
C VAL A 452 -17.47 2.18 -29.87
N ASN A 453 -18.22 1.54 -28.97
CA ASN A 453 -18.55 2.05 -27.65
C ASN A 453 -17.98 1.11 -26.59
N ALA A 454 -17.43 1.68 -25.53
CA ALA A 454 -17.18 0.93 -24.31
C ALA A 454 -18.50 0.50 -23.65
N HIS A 455 -18.48 -0.58 -22.84
CA HIS A 455 -19.70 -1.15 -22.25
C HIS A 455 -20.50 -0.14 -21.43
N PHE A 456 -19.81 0.69 -20.65
CA PHE A 456 -20.39 1.72 -19.79
C PHE A 456 -20.65 3.04 -20.52
N TYR A 457 -20.47 3.05 -21.85
CA TYR A 457 -20.59 4.22 -22.72
C TYR A 457 -19.69 5.40 -22.29
N ASP A 458 -18.63 5.15 -21.52
CA ASP A 458 -17.68 6.17 -21.04
C ASP A 458 -17.01 6.92 -22.19
N PHE A 459 -16.72 6.23 -23.29
CA PHE A 459 -16.28 6.85 -24.53
C PHE A 459 -16.87 6.15 -25.77
N GLN A 460 -16.87 6.89 -26.88
CA GLN A 460 -17.16 6.40 -28.24
C GLN A 460 -16.03 6.82 -29.18
N VAL A 461 -15.74 6.02 -30.20
CA VAL A 461 -14.77 6.33 -31.25
C VAL A 461 -15.10 5.56 -32.54
N GLU A 462 -14.71 6.10 -33.70
CA GLU A 462 -14.85 5.40 -34.98
C GLU A 462 -13.58 4.60 -35.30
N LEU A 463 -13.75 3.31 -35.59
CA LEU A 463 -12.67 2.37 -35.92
C LEU A 463 -13.09 1.46 -37.09
N PRO A 464 -12.16 0.81 -37.79
CA PRO A 464 -12.51 -0.29 -38.69
C PRO A 464 -13.31 -1.37 -37.96
N LYS A 465 -14.29 -1.99 -38.63
CA LYS A 465 -15.08 -3.10 -38.07
C LYS A 465 -14.20 -4.27 -37.68
N PHE A 466 -13.07 -4.49 -38.35
CA PHE A 466 -12.03 -5.37 -37.83
C PHE A 466 -11.28 -4.69 -36.67
N ASN A 467 -11.85 -4.83 -35.47
CA ASN A 467 -11.34 -4.33 -34.21
C ASN A 467 -11.45 -5.37 -33.09
N ASN A 468 -10.59 -5.21 -32.10
CA ASN A 468 -10.58 -5.97 -30.86
C ASN A 468 -10.71 -5.03 -29.67
N PHE A 469 -11.35 -5.48 -28.60
CA PHE A 469 -11.58 -4.67 -27.40
C PHE A 469 -11.33 -5.50 -26.14
N SER A 470 -10.11 -5.38 -25.59
CA SER A 470 -9.73 -5.95 -24.30
C SER A 470 -10.42 -5.23 -23.14
N ASN A 471 -10.87 -6.02 -22.16
CA ASN A 471 -11.48 -5.54 -20.91
C ASN A 471 -12.68 -4.61 -21.10
N LYS A 472 -13.56 -4.95 -22.05
CA LYS A 472 -14.71 -4.11 -22.40
C LYS A 472 -15.73 -3.98 -21.26
N ASP A 473 -15.97 -5.06 -20.52
CA ASP A 473 -17.11 -5.21 -19.61
C ASP A 473 -16.73 -5.24 -18.10
N GLN A 474 -15.44 -5.35 -17.76
CA GLN A 474 -14.96 -5.37 -16.38
C GLN A 474 -14.19 -4.08 -16.05
N LYS A 475 -13.88 -3.91 -14.76
CA LYS A 475 -13.06 -2.81 -14.25
C LYS A 475 -11.58 -2.96 -14.64
N GLY A 476 -10.83 -1.87 -14.57
CA GLY A 476 -9.41 -1.79 -14.91
C GLY A 476 -9.12 -1.22 -16.30
N ASP A 477 -7.85 -1.26 -16.69
CA ASP A 477 -7.36 -0.68 -17.94
C ASP A 477 -8.04 -1.33 -19.16
N LYS A 478 -8.29 -0.51 -20.19
CA LYS A 478 -8.97 -0.92 -21.42
C LYS A 478 -8.09 -0.63 -22.63
N LEU A 479 -8.12 -1.55 -23.61
CA LEU A 479 -7.42 -1.37 -24.88
C LEU A 479 -8.35 -1.79 -26.02
N VAL A 480 -8.54 -0.89 -26.97
CA VAL A 480 -9.22 -1.18 -28.23
C VAL A 480 -8.26 -0.92 -29.38
N GLU A 481 -8.22 -1.84 -30.34
CA GLU A 481 -7.35 -1.81 -31.51
C GLU A 481 -8.18 -2.03 -32.77
N GLY A 482 -7.81 -1.37 -33.86
CA GLY A 482 -8.41 -1.56 -35.17
C GLY A 482 -7.34 -1.57 -36.25
N TYR A 483 -7.55 -2.37 -37.30
CA TYR A 483 -6.64 -2.43 -38.43
C TYR A 483 -7.40 -2.38 -39.75
N ASN A 484 -7.03 -1.43 -40.61
CA ASN A 484 -7.51 -1.34 -41.98
C ASN A 484 -6.49 -1.99 -42.92
N THR A 485 -6.81 -3.19 -43.38
CA THR A 485 -5.93 -3.99 -44.24
C THR A 485 -5.72 -3.41 -45.64
N GLU A 486 -6.69 -2.64 -46.16
CA GLU A 486 -6.61 -2.01 -47.49
C GLU A 486 -5.69 -0.79 -47.50
N LYS A 487 -5.71 -0.02 -46.40
CA LYS A 487 -4.92 1.22 -46.29
C LYS A 487 -3.61 1.05 -45.52
N ASP A 488 -3.41 -0.08 -44.85
CA ASP A 488 -2.29 -0.31 -43.93
C ASP A 488 -2.26 0.77 -42.83
N GLU A 489 -3.42 0.95 -42.18
CA GLU A 489 -3.63 1.91 -41.10
C GLU A 489 -4.01 1.17 -39.80
N TYR A 490 -3.29 1.46 -38.72
CA TYR A 490 -3.52 0.88 -37.39
C TYR A 490 -4.01 1.95 -36.42
N TYR A 491 -4.96 1.59 -35.58
CA TYR A 491 -5.65 2.47 -34.66
C TYR A 491 -5.65 1.84 -33.28
N PHE A 492 -5.43 2.63 -32.23
CA PHE A 492 -5.63 2.17 -30.86
C PHE A 492 -6.19 3.27 -29.95
N ILE A 493 -6.92 2.85 -28.92
CA ILE A 493 -7.23 3.67 -27.76
C ILE A 493 -6.93 2.85 -26.51
N ARG A 494 -6.11 3.43 -25.63
CA ARG A 494 -5.82 2.90 -24.31
C ARG A 494 -6.45 3.80 -23.25
N LYS A 495 -7.27 3.21 -22.37
CA LYS A 495 -7.78 3.85 -21.15
C LYS A 495 -7.04 3.27 -19.95
N ALA A 496 -6.50 4.14 -19.12
CA ALA A 496 -6.02 3.77 -17.78
C ALA A 496 -6.74 4.60 -16.72
N THR A 497 -6.96 4.03 -15.54
CA THR A 497 -7.57 4.76 -14.42
C THR A 497 -6.58 4.92 -13.27
N LEU A 498 -6.53 6.12 -12.70
CA LEU A 498 -5.82 6.40 -11.46
C LEU A 498 -6.70 7.26 -10.56
N ASN A 499 -7.04 6.72 -9.38
CA ASN A 499 -7.78 7.44 -8.34
C ASN A 499 -6.80 7.78 -7.21
N ASP A 500 -6.31 9.01 -7.21
CA ASP A 500 -5.34 9.56 -6.27
C ASP A 500 -5.99 10.72 -5.51
N PHE A 501 -6.20 10.54 -4.20
CA PHE A 501 -6.88 11.51 -3.34
C PHE A 501 -5.90 12.38 -2.53
N GLU A 502 -4.59 12.17 -2.72
CA GLU A 502 -3.53 12.91 -2.03
C GLU A 502 -2.79 13.87 -2.99
N TYR A 503 -2.86 13.61 -4.30
CA TYR A 503 -2.10 14.39 -5.28
C TYR A 503 -2.84 14.59 -6.62
N ILE A 504 -2.92 15.85 -7.07
CA ILE A 504 -3.32 16.23 -8.43
C ILE A 504 -2.12 16.86 -9.13
N GLU A 505 -2.00 16.61 -10.41
CA GLU A 505 -0.90 17.08 -11.24
C GLU A 505 -1.45 17.93 -12.40
N GLU A 506 -0.62 18.81 -12.96
CA GLU A 506 -1.01 19.73 -14.04
C GLU A 506 -1.39 18.97 -15.32
N ASP A 507 -2.63 19.10 -15.79
CA ASP A 507 -3.18 18.34 -16.93
C ASP A 507 -2.25 18.41 -18.17
N ALA A 508 -1.72 19.60 -18.49
CA ALA A 508 -0.84 19.80 -19.64
C ALA A 508 0.48 18.99 -19.53
N PHE A 509 1.05 18.89 -18.33
CA PHE A 509 2.26 18.12 -18.09
C PHE A 509 1.97 16.63 -18.23
N GLU A 510 0.92 16.12 -17.60
CA GLU A 510 0.62 14.69 -17.57
C GLU A 510 0.30 14.13 -18.94
N LEU A 511 -0.54 14.82 -19.68
CA LEU A 511 -0.96 14.40 -21.02
C LEU A 511 0.24 14.36 -21.96
N LYS A 512 1.17 15.31 -21.84
CA LYS A 512 2.45 15.28 -22.57
C LYS A 512 3.36 14.17 -22.08
N GLN A 513 3.44 13.95 -20.76
CA GLN A 513 4.32 12.96 -20.15
C GLN A 513 3.93 11.52 -20.51
N ILE A 514 2.62 11.23 -20.65
CA ILE A 514 2.12 9.97 -21.21
C ILE A 514 2.68 9.74 -22.62
N GLN A 515 2.55 10.72 -23.51
CA GLN A 515 3.05 10.60 -24.88
C GLN A 515 4.58 10.50 -24.92
N LYS A 516 5.28 11.25 -24.07
CA LYS A 516 6.74 11.20 -23.96
C LYS A 516 7.23 9.82 -23.55
N ARG A 517 6.66 9.23 -22.50
CA ARG A 517 7.04 7.88 -22.05
C ARG A 517 6.68 6.81 -23.07
N PHE A 518 5.60 7.00 -23.82
CA PHE A 518 5.21 6.13 -24.92
C PHE A 518 6.21 6.19 -26.09
N TYR A 519 6.63 7.38 -26.53
CA TYR A 519 7.64 7.49 -27.58
C TYR A 519 9.00 6.97 -27.14
N GLU A 520 9.44 7.27 -25.91
CA GLU A 520 10.69 6.71 -25.36
C GLU A 520 10.67 5.19 -25.29
N GLU A 521 9.50 4.57 -25.07
CA GLU A 521 9.38 3.11 -25.11
C GLU A 521 9.64 2.54 -26.49
N LEU A 522 9.17 3.23 -27.53
CA LEU A 522 9.31 2.82 -28.92
C LEU A 522 10.63 3.31 -29.54
N GLU A 523 11.52 3.91 -28.74
CA GLU A 523 12.76 4.54 -29.20
C GLU A 523 12.54 5.63 -30.27
N LEU A 524 11.43 6.38 -30.14
CA LEU A 524 11.01 7.42 -31.07
C LEU A 524 11.20 8.82 -30.48
N GLU A 525 11.48 9.79 -31.37
CA GLU A 525 11.44 11.22 -31.04
C GLU A 525 10.09 11.82 -31.44
N GLY A 526 9.34 12.32 -30.45
CA GLY A 526 8.02 12.92 -30.66
C GLY A 526 8.06 14.43 -30.93
N GLU A 527 7.31 14.88 -31.93
CA GLU A 527 6.96 16.29 -32.16
C GLU A 527 5.62 16.62 -31.47
N TYR A 528 5.65 17.41 -30.39
CA TYR A 528 4.47 17.74 -29.58
C TYR A 528 3.79 19.04 -30.04
N GLY A 529 2.45 19.00 -30.13
CA GLY A 529 1.62 20.18 -30.34
C GLY A 529 1.41 21.02 -29.07
N VAL A 530 0.57 22.05 -29.18
CA VAL A 530 0.18 22.91 -28.05
C VAL A 530 -0.98 22.28 -27.28
N TYR A 531 -0.93 22.34 -25.95
CA TYR A 531 -2.03 21.91 -25.08
C TYR A 531 -3.31 22.72 -25.36
N ASN A 532 -4.41 22.01 -25.62
CA ASN A 532 -5.72 22.60 -25.86
C ASN A 532 -6.57 22.55 -24.60
N ILE A 533 -6.67 23.71 -23.93
CA ILE A 533 -7.43 23.89 -22.68
C ILE A 533 -8.90 23.49 -22.85
N ASN A 534 -9.54 23.86 -23.96
CA ASN A 534 -10.98 23.62 -24.18
C ASN A 534 -11.32 22.14 -24.38
N GLN A 535 -10.37 21.36 -24.93
CA GLN A 535 -10.55 19.92 -25.15
C GLN A 535 -9.85 19.07 -24.08
N ASN A 536 -9.17 19.70 -23.12
CA ASN A 536 -8.24 19.07 -22.19
C ASN A 536 -7.38 17.97 -22.86
N SER A 537 -6.67 18.34 -23.93
CA SER A 537 -5.92 17.37 -24.73
C SER A 537 -4.66 17.95 -25.36
N ILE A 538 -3.72 17.07 -25.70
CA ILE A 538 -2.54 17.38 -26.49
C ILE A 538 -2.37 16.32 -27.58
N ALA A 539 -1.89 16.74 -28.75
CA ALA A 539 -1.57 15.84 -29.86
C ALA A 539 -0.08 15.92 -30.19
N SER A 540 0.46 14.85 -30.76
CA SER A 540 1.84 14.77 -31.23
C SER A 540 1.96 13.79 -32.39
N LYS A 541 3.13 13.74 -33.00
CA LYS A 541 3.48 12.73 -34.00
C LYS A 541 4.94 12.32 -33.90
N ALA A 542 5.27 11.15 -34.40
CA ALA A 542 6.64 10.69 -34.62
C ALA A 542 6.74 9.90 -35.94
N LEU A 543 7.91 9.90 -36.57
CA LEU A 543 8.21 9.05 -37.73
C LEU A 543 8.64 7.67 -37.21
N ILE A 544 7.93 6.60 -37.60
CA ILE A 544 8.24 5.23 -37.14
C ILE A 544 9.07 4.45 -38.16
N ASP A 545 8.88 4.73 -39.45
CA ASP A 545 9.59 4.05 -40.54
C ASP A 545 9.84 5.06 -41.66
N SER A 546 11.11 5.45 -41.78
CA SER A 546 11.57 6.40 -42.79
C SER A 546 11.55 5.82 -44.21
N THR A 547 11.63 4.50 -44.36
CA THR A 547 11.63 3.81 -45.65
C THR A 547 10.23 3.78 -46.24
N ASN A 548 9.22 3.47 -45.42
CA ASN A 548 7.81 3.42 -45.84
C ASN A 548 7.01 4.70 -45.57
N ASN A 549 7.67 5.75 -45.04
CA ASN A 549 7.05 7.00 -44.61
C ASN A 549 5.87 6.80 -43.65
N LYS A 550 5.99 5.88 -42.69
CA LYS A 550 4.95 5.66 -41.68
C LYS A 550 5.14 6.60 -40.49
N TYR A 551 4.05 7.18 -40.04
CA TYR A 551 3.97 8.09 -38.91
C TYR A 551 3.01 7.55 -37.86
N LEU A 552 3.41 7.65 -36.60
CA LEU A 552 2.54 7.48 -35.44
C LEU A 552 2.03 8.85 -35.01
N HIS A 553 0.72 9.02 -34.95
CA HIS A 553 0.07 10.21 -34.39
C HIS A 553 -0.58 9.84 -33.07
N LEU A 554 -0.33 10.62 -32.01
CA LEU A 554 -0.92 10.42 -30.69
C LEU A 554 -1.82 11.59 -30.31
N LYS A 555 -2.87 11.29 -29.54
CA LYS A 555 -3.65 12.27 -28.80
C LYS A 555 -3.93 11.72 -27.40
N SER A 556 -3.63 12.51 -26.37
CA SER A 556 -3.96 12.16 -24.99
C SER A 556 -4.95 13.17 -24.41
N THR A 557 -5.85 12.67 -23.56
CA THR A 557 -6.87 13.44 -22.85
C THR A 557 -7.27 12.72 -21.56
N LEU A 558 -7.98 13.40 -20.65
CA LEU A 558 -8.40 12.84 -19.38
C LEU A 558 -9.77 13.38 -18.93
N LYS A 559 -10.44 12.66 -18.03
CA LYS A 559 -11.67 13.08 -17.35
C LYS A 559 -11.82 12.35 -16.02
N GLY A 560 -11.83 13.12 -14.92
CA GLY A 560 -11.78 12.54 -13.57
C GLY A 560 -10.53 11.68 -13.39
N GLY A 561 -10.68 10.46 -12.85
CA GLY A 561 -9.58 9.50 -12.72
C GLY A 561 -9.19 8.77 -14.03
N SER A 562 -9.92 8.96 -15.13
CA SER A 562 -9.69 8.22 -16.39
C SER A 562 -8.81 9.01 -17.37
N TYR A 563 -7.78 8.36 -17.88
CA TYR A 563 -6.82 8.89 -18.85
C TYR A 563 -6.91 8.08 -20.14
N TYR A 564 -6.76 8.75 -21.28
CA TYR A 564 -6.90 8.16 -22.59
C TYR A 564 -5.68 8.51 -23.45
N LEU A 565 -5.11 7.49 -24.10
CA LEU A 565 -4.12 7.64 -25.16
C LEU A 565 -4.68 7.03 -26.44
N LEU A 566 -4.89 7.87 -27.44
CA LEU A 566 -5.29 7.48 -28.78
C LEU A 566 -4.05 7.47 -29.67
N GLY A 567 -3.94 6.48 -30.54
CA GLY A 567 -2.90 6.43 -31.55
C GLY A 567 -3.38 5.97 -32.90
N HIS A 568 -2.74 6.51 -33.94
CA HIS A 568 -3.00 6.16 -35.33
C HIS A 568 -1.70 6.10 -36.12
N VAL A 569 -1.44 4.95 -36.72
CA VAL A 569 -0.28 4.72 -37.59
C VAL A 569 -0.74 4.76 -39.04
N SER A 570 -0.13 5.62 -39.85
CA SER A 570 -0.44 5.74 -41.29
C SER A 570 0.74 6.28 -42.09
N LYS A 571 0.63 6.25 -43.43
CA LYS A 571 1.65 6.81 -44.34
C LYS A 571 1.58 8.34 -44.50
N SER A 572 0.71 9.01 -43.72
CA SER A 572 0.47 10.45 -43.82
C SER A 572 1.11 11.19 -42.65
N PRO A 573 1.90 12.26 -42.89
CA PRO A 573 2.40 13.14 -41.83
C PRO A 573 1.34 14.12 -41.30
N LYS A 574 0.14 14.16 -41.91
CA LYS A 574 -0.96 15.02 -41.45
C LYS A 574 -1.72 14.39 -40.30
N SER A 575 -2.14 15.22 -39.35
CA SER A 575 -2.99 14.82 -38.21
C SER A 575 -4.25 14.06 -38.68
N PRO A 576 -4.60 12.93 -38.04
CA PRO A 576 -5.79 12.15 -38.37
C PRO A 576 -7.05 12.74 -37.72
N ASP A 577 -7.39 13.96 -38.10
CA ASP A 577 -8.46 14.74 -37.46
C ASP A 577 -9.81 14.01 -37.47
N ALA A 578 -10.12 13.23 -38.50
CA ALA A 578 -11.34 12.42 -38.55
C ALA A 578 -11.41 11.41 -37.39
N PHE A 579 -10.32 10.68 -37.12
CA PHE A 579 -10.23 9.73 -36.02
C PHE A 579 -10.24 10.45 -34.66
N PHE A 580 -9.39 11.45 -34.48
CA PHE A 580 -9.28 12.18 -33.20
C PHE A 580 -10.53 12.98 -32.84
N ASN A 581 -11.30 13.46 -33.81
CA ASN A 581 -12.58 14.15 -33.57
C ASN A 581 -13.76 13.18 -33.45
N SER A 582 -13.61 11.93 -33.89
CA SER A 582 -14.62 10.88 -33.65
C SER A 582 -14.67 10.43 -32.19
N PHE A 583 -13.60 10.65 -31.43
CA PHE A 583 -13.53 10.31 -30.02
C PHE A 583 -14.36 11.28 -29.17
N THR A 584 -15.36 10.75 -28.47
CA THR A 584 -16.22 11.52 -27.56
C THR A 584 -16.29 10.86 -26.19
N LEU A 585 -16.18 11.68 -25.14
CA LEU A 585 -16.42 11.28 -23.76
C LEU A 585 -17.89 11.51 -23.44
N ASN A 586 -18.64 10.45 -23.15
CA ASN A 586 -20.08 10.56 -22.86
C ASN A 586 -20.36 10.45 -21.36
N SER A 587 -21.63 10.57 -20.98
CA SER A 587 -22.09 10.22 -19.64
C SER A 587 -22.18 8.71 -19.48
N PHE A 588 -21.80 8.20 -18.32
CA PHE A 588 -21.85 6.78 -18.03
C PHE A 588 -23.28 6.23 -18.10
N LYS A 589 -23.40 5.00 -18.61
CA LYS A 589 -24.61 4.18 -18.46
C LYS A 589 -24.33 3.07 -17.47
N TYR A 590 -25.20 2.95 -16.48
CA TYR A 590 -25.08 1.95 -15.42
C TYR A 590 -25.97 0.75 -15.75
N PRO A 591 -25.40 -0.43 -16.03
CA PRO A 591 -26.18 -1.63 -16.35
C PRO A 591 -26.94 -2.16 -15.12
N LYS A 592 -26.39 -1.92 -13.93
CA LYS A 592 -26.99 -2.30 -12.64
C LYS A 592 -27.83 -1.15 -12.09
N PRO A 593 -29.01 -1.44 -11.51
CA PRO A 593 -29.81 -0.43 -10.83
C PRO A 593 -29.09 0.10 -9.58
N PHE A 594 -29.44 1.33 -9.20
CA PHE A 594 -29.04 1.92 -7.93
C PHE A 594 -30.06 1.52 -6.86
N GLU A 595 -29.58 0.93 -5.77
CA GLU A 595 -30.41 0.41 -4.67
C GLU A 595 -29.94 0.99 -3.34
N LYS A 596 -30.85 1.10 -2.36
CA LYS A 596 -30.45 1.46 -0.99
C LYS A 596 -29.70 0.26 -0.39
N VAL A 597 -28.44 0.47 -0.04
CA VAL A 597 -27.59 -0.53 0.62
C VAL A 597 -27.28 -0.07 2.04
N GLN A 598 -27.06 -1.05 2.93
CA GLN A 598 -26.59 -0.82 4.28
C GLN A 598 -25.19 -1.42 4.42
N ASP A 599 -24.23 -0.60 4.84
CA ASP A 599 -22.90 -1.05 5.23
C ASP A 599 -22.87 -1.29 6.74
N THR A 600 -22.65 -2.54 7.11
CA THR A 600 -22.59 -2.98 8.51
C THR A 600 -21.19 -2.89 9.11
N SER A 601 -20.16 -2.66 8.30
CA SER A 601 -18.75 -2.58 8.72
C SER A 601 -18.32 -1.17 9.07
N LEU A 602 -18.83 -0.19 8.32
CA LEU A 602 -18.66 1.25 8.53
C LEU A 602 -19.93 1.91 9.09
N TYR A 603 -21.02 1.18 9.32
CA TYR A 603 -22.23 1.68 9.98
C TYR A 603 -22.94 2.86 9.27
N PHE A 604 -23.21 2.73 7.98
CA PHE A 604 -24.03 3.71 7.25
C PHE A 604 -24.98 3.04 6.26
N SER A 605 -25.86 3.82 5.65
CA SER A 605 -26.63 3.43 4.46
C SER A 605 -26.48 4.46 3.36
N THR A 606 -26.58 4.04 2.11
CA THR A 606 -26.54 4.94 0.95
C THR A 606 -27.25 4.32 -0.26
N VAL A 607 -27.32 5.03 -1.38
CA VAL A 607 -27.84 4.53 -2.65
C VAL A 607 -26.67 4.31 -3.61
N THR A 608 -26.50 3.07 -4.08
CA THR A 608 -25.39 2.71 -4.97
C THR A 608 -25.72 1.44 -5.78
N ASN A 609 -24.91 1.15 -6.79
CA ASN A 609 -25.00 -0.04 -7.63
C ASN A 609 -23.85 -1.06 -7.37
N VAL A 610 -23.07 -0.82 -6.31
CA VAL A 610 -22.01 -1.71 -5.83
C VAL A 610 -22.38 -2.30 -4.48
N ARG A 611 -21.92 -3.53 -4.20
CA ARG A 611 -22.13 -4.12 -2.87
C ARG A 611 -21.16 -3.49 -1.86
N PRO A 612 -21.61 -3.19 -0.63
CA PRO A 612 -20.72 -2.74 0.42
C PRO A 612 -19.61 -3.77 0.69
N PRO A 613 -18.32 -3.38 0.76
CA PRO A 613 -17.26 -4.29 1.11
C PRO A 613 -17.46 -4.79 2.55
N LYS A 614 -17.46 -6.11 2.76
CA LYS A 614 -17.57 -6.70 4.11
C LYS A 614 -16.31 -6.48 4.97
N ASN A 615 -15.21 -6.09 4.34
CA ASN A 615 -13.91 -5.93 4.98
C ASN A 615 -13.43 -4.50 4.83
N VAL A 616 -12.94 -3.94 5.93
CA VAL A 616 -12.50 -2.56 6.04
C VAL A 616 -11.08 -2.54 6.61
N SER A 617 -10.25 -1.63 6.10
CA SER A 617 -8.96 -1.31 6.72
C SER A 617 -9.20 -0.63 8.07
N SER A 618 -8.29 -0.81 9.02
CA SER A 618 -8.37 -0.19 10.35
C SER A 618 -6.95 0.00 10.91
N ASN A 619 -6.66 1.13 11.56
CA ASN A 619 -5.42 1.31 12.35
C ASN A 619 -5.32 0.36 13.54
N HIS A 620 -6.47 -0.07 14.03
CA HIS A 620 -6.59 -1.13 15.01
C HIS A 620 -7.27 -2.29 14.29
N PRO A 621 -6.52 -3.12 13.54
CA PRO A 621 -7.09 -4.36 13.03
C PRO A 621 -7.68 -5.07 14.25
N ASP A 622 -8.97 -5.40 14.22
CA ASP A 622 -9.74 -5.92 15.37
C ASP A 622 -9.13 -7.15 16.07
N ASP A 623 -7.95 -7.63 15.66
CA ASP A 623 -7.25 -8.77 16.23
C ASP A 623 -5.74 -8.82 15.86
N SER A 624 -5.05 -7.68 15.79
CA SER A 624 -3.58 -7.75 15.73
C SER A 624 -3.07 -8.40 17.02
N TYR A 625 -2.17 -9.37 16.91
CA TYR A 625 -1.71 -10.24 18.01
C TYR A 625 -1.16 -9.48 19.25
N TYR A 626 -0.90 -8.17 19.12
CA TYR A 626 -0.45 -7.27 20.19
C TYR A 626 -1.57 -6.49 20.89
N ASP A 627 -2.83 -6.58 20.47
CA ASP A 627 -3.91 -5.65 20.87
C ASP A 627 -5.04 -6.35 21.67
N LYS A 628 -4.68 -7.09 22.73
CA LYS A 628 -5.65 -7.82 23.57
C LYS A 628 -6.45 -6.97 24.57
N ASP A 629 -6.32 -5.65 24.52
CA ASP A 629 -6.88 -4.76 25.54
C ASP A 629 -7.54 -3.50 24.99
N LYS A 630 -7.93 -3.45 23.71
CA LYS A 630 -8.62 -2.28 23.16
C LYS A 630 -9.84 -1.93 23.99
N LYS A 631 -9.86 -0.69 24.48
CA LYS A 631 -10.97 -0.21 25.31
C LYS A 631 -11.94 0.60 24.46
N ASP A 632 -13.22 0.55 24.80
CA ASP A 632 -14.28 1.24 24.05
C ASP A 632 -14.03 2.75 23.88
N TYR A 633 -13.29 3.35 24.82
CA TYR A 633 -12.96 4.77 24.82
C TYR A 633 -11.85 5.19 23.85
N GLU A 634 -11.07 4.24 23.32
CA GLU A 634 -9.94 4.54 22.44
C GLU A 634 -10.42 4.98 21.06
N ASP A 635 -9.58 5.73 20.36
CA ASP A 635 -9.85 6.13 18.99
C ASP A 635 -9.68 4.93 18.03
N PHE A 636 -10.35 5.02 16.89
CA PHE A 636 -10.04 4.16 15.75
C PHE A 636 -10.47 4.84 14.47
N TYR A 637 -9.85 4.46 13.36
CA TYR A 637 -10.42 4.70 12.04
C TYR A 637 -10.70 3.37 11.35
N LYS A 638 -11.78 3.32 10.58
CA LYS A 638 -12.07 2.25 9.62
C LYS A 638 -12.22 2.87 8.25
N SER A 639 -11.61 2.29 7.21
CA SER A 639 -11.77 2.79 5.84
C SER A 639 -12.07 1.68 4.84
N SER A 640 -12.81 2.03 3.79
CA SER A 640 -13.13 1.12 2.70
C SER A 640 -13.35 1.87 1.39
N THR A 641 -13.16 1.15 0.28
CA THR A 641 -13.25 1.70 -1.06
C THR A 641 -14.38 1.05 -1.85
N TYR A 642 -15.27 1.87 -2.39
CA TYR A 642 -16.43 1.47 -3.19
C TYR A 642 -16.12 1.80 -4.65
N ILE A 643 -15.86 0.75 -5.45
CA ILE A 643 -15.46 0.86 -6.85
C ILE A 643 -16.51 0.18 -7.73
N ASN A 644 -17.05 0.90 -8.71
CA ASN A 644 -17.96 0.31 -9.69
C ASN A 644 -17.20 -0.31 -10.88
N ASN A 645 -17.91 -1.01 -11.77
CA ASN A 645 -17.27 -1.69 -12.91
C ASN A 645 -16.60 -0.74 -13.94
N ASN A 646 -16.75 0.57 -13.81
CA ASN A 646 -16.12 1.57 -14.67
C ASN A 646 -15.01 2.39 -13.96
N ASP A 647 -14.53 1.87 -12.83
CA ASP A 647 -13.45 2.42 -12.00
C ASP A 647 -13.77 3.74 -11.28
N GLU A 648 -15.05 4.13 -11.24
CA GLU A 648 -15.46 5.25 -10.39
C GLU A 648 -15.34 4.83 -8.93
N THR A 649 -14.59 5.62 -8.16
CA THR A 649 -14.12 5.23 -6.84
C THR A 649 -14.57 6.24 -5.80
N ILE A 650 -15.12 5.73 -4.70
CA ILE A 650 -15.42 6.50 -3.49
C ILE A 650 -14.70 5.82 -2.33
N GLU A 651 -13.87 6.56 -1.61
CA GLU A 651 -13.32 6.10 -0.34
C GLU A 651 -14.17 6.64 0.81
N VAL A 652 -14.51 5.78 1.76
CA VAL A 652 -15.24 6.16 2.97
C VAL A 652 -14.39 5.79 4.18
N THR A 653 -14.19 6.77 5.05
CA THR A 653 -13.51 6.60 6.33
C THR A 653 -14.48 6.95 7.46
N LEU A 654 -14.60 6.06 8.43
CA LEU A 654 -15.21 6.30 9.73
C LEU A 654 -14.09 6.54 10.74
N PHE A 655 -14.04 7.74 11.30
CA PHE A 655 -13.17 8.07 12.42
C PHE A 655 -14.00 8.14 13.71
N LYS A 656 -13.66 7.28 14.67
CA LYS A 656 -14.05 7.40 16.07
C LYS A 656 -12.90 8.08 16.81
N PRO A 657 -13.05 9.33 17.24
CA PRO A 657 -12.11 10.00 18.15
C PRO A 657 -12.04 9.31 19.52
N HIS A 658 -11.01 9.63 20.30
CA HIS A 658 -10.94 9.17 21.68
C HIS A 658 -12.12 9.76 22.46
N ASP A 659 -12.72 9.01 23.39
CA ASP A 659 -13.94 9.46 24.08
C ASP A 659 -13.76 10.76 24.86
N TYR A 660 -12.53 11.07 25.25
CA TYR A 660 -12.14 12.33 25.92
C TYR A 660 -11.67 13.45 24.99
N GLU A 661 -11.63 13.22 23.67
CA GLU A 661 -11.32 14.27 22.71
C GLU A 661 -12.40 15.35 22.73
N MET A 662 -11.97 16.61 22.70
CA MET A 662 -12.84 17.77 22.88
C MET A 662 -12.50 18.90 21.91
N PHE A 663 -13.54 19.46 21.29
CA PHE A 663 -13.50 20.69 20.53
C PHE A 663 -14.38 21.75 21.19
N SER A 664 -14.02 23.03 21.07
CA SER A 664 -14.79 24.12 21.68
C SER A 664 -16.20 24.26 21.11
N ASN A 665 -16.36 23.97 19.82
CA ASN A 665 -17.61 23.98 19.07
C ASN A 665 -17.37 23.33 17.70
N LEU A 666 -18.44 23.22 16.91
CA LEU A 666 -18.41 22.64 15.56
C LEU A 666 -17.46 23.40 14.61
N ASP A 667 -17.40 24.73 14.68
CA ASP A 667 -16.50 25.52 13.83
C ASP A 667 -15.02 25.22 14.11
N SER A 668 -14.65 25.02 15.38
CA SER A 668 -13.29 24.61 15.75
C SER A 668 -12.93 23.24 15.19
N LEU A 669 -13.89 22.31 15.12
CA LEU A 669 -13.71 21.01 14.47
C LEU A 669 -13.51 21.19 12.97
N TRP A 670 -14.40 21.90 12.28
CA TRP A 670 -14.28 22.13 10.83
C TRP A 670 -13.02 22.87 10.42
N ASN A 671 -12.59 23.87 11.20
CA ASN A 671 -11.32 24.54 10.95
C ASN A 671 -10.10 23.62 11.17
N TYR A 672 -10.18 22.67 12.13
CA TYR A 672 -9.14 21.66 12.30
C TYR A 672 -9.08 20.72 11.10
N ARG A 673 -10.23 20.23 10.63
CA ARG A 673 -10.34 19.34 9.47
C ARG A 673 -9.86 20.03 8.20
N GLN A 674 -10.28 21.27 7.95
CA GLN A 674 -9.83 22.07 6.81
C GLN A 674 -8.30 22.25 6.79
N ARG A 675 -7.68 22.58 7.93
CA ARG A 675 -6.21 22.69 8.02
C ARG A 675 -5.46 21.37 7.74
N ASN A 676 -6.10 20.22 7.96
CA ASN A 676 -5.50 18.93 7.60
C ASN A 676 -5.51 18.68 6.09
N TYR A 677 -6.30 19.46 5.33
CA TYR A 677 -6.41 19.37 3.87
C TYR A 677 -5.65 20.48 3.14
N GLU A 678 -5.47 21.63 3.77
CA GLU A 678 -4.68 22.75 3.27
C GLU A 678 -3.19 22.46 3.42
N ASP A 679 -2.60 21.78 2.43
CA ASP A 679 -1.16 21.74 2.23
C ASP A 679 -0.74 22.83 1.21
N GLU A 680 0.56 23.11 1.06
CA GLU A 680 1.10 24.14 0.14
C GLU A 680 0.72 23.92 -1.34
N THR A 681 0.12 22.77 -1.69
CA THR A 681 -0.13 22.31 -3.06
C THR A 681 -1.58 22.45 -3.54
N PHE A 682 -2.57 22.54 -2.64
CA PHE A 682 -3.99 22.59 -3.02
C PHE A 682 -4.65 23.91 -2.65
N GLU A 683 -5.51 24.42 -3.53
CA GLU A 683 -6.44 25.50 -3.23
C GLU A 683 -7.85 24.95 -2.92
N VAL A 684 -8.53 25.60 -1.96
CA VAL A 684 -9.95 25.33 -1.68
C VAL A 684 -10.80 26.03 -2.74
N TYR A 685 -11.25 25.28 -3.74
CA TYR A 685 -12.09 25.77 -4.85
C TYR A 685 -13.55 25.98 -4.42
N TYR A 686 -14.05 25.15 -3.52
CA TYR A 686 -15.39 25.24 -2.96
C TYR A 686 -15.42 24.79 -1.51
N GLU A 687 -16.16 25.52 -0.67
CA GLU A 687 -16.44 25.18 0.72
C GLU A 687 -17.94 25.39 1.01
N ALA A 688 -18.54 24.45 1.74
CA ALA A 688 -19.84 24.64 2.35
C ALA A 688 -19.93 23.94 3.71
N ARG A 689 -20.55 24.63 4.68
CA ARG A 689 -20.87 24.11 6.01
C ARG A 689 -22.38 24.16 6.19
N GLU A 690 -23.02 23.00 6.21
CA GLU A 690 -24.49 22.93 6.23
C GLU A 690 -24.98 21.69 6.97
N LYS A 691 -26.28 21.67 7.30
CA LYS A 691 -26.94 20.43 7.73
C LYS A 691 -27.44 19.69 6.51
N ASN A 692 -27.12 18.42 6.41
CA ASN A 692 -27.61 17.58 5.33
C ASN A 692 -29.11 17.30 5.45
N LYS A 693 -29.70 16.64 4.45
CA LYS A 693 -31.14 16.33 4.43
C LYS A 693 -31.62 15.43 5.60
N PHE A 694 -30.70 14.79 6.30
CA PHE A 694 -30.93 13.97 7.49
C PHE A 694 -30.69 14.73 8.81
N GLY A 695 -30.29 16.01 8.75
CA GLY A 695 -30.07 16.88 9.90
C GLY A 695 -28.65 16.83 10.52
N HIS A 696 -27.74 16.04 9.95
CA HIS A 696 -26.35 15.94 10.41
C HIS A 696 -25.50 17.10 9.90
N ASP A 697 -24.55 17.54 10.72
CA ASP A 697 -23.64 18.63 10.37
C ASP A 697 -22.57 18.14 9.38
N GLU A 698 -22.40 18.88 8.29
CA GLU A 698 -21.57 18.50 7.15
C GLU A 698 -20.61 19.63 6.75
N LEU A 699 -19.38 19.25 6.40
CA LEU A 699 -18.38 20.11 5.74
C LEU A 699 -18.07 19.52 4.37
N ARG A 700 -18.34 20.28 3.31
CA ARG A 700 -17.99 19.96 1.92
C ARG A 700 -16.80 20.78 1.48
N LEU A 701 -15.80 20.14 0.89
CA LEU A 701 -14.62 20.78 0.32
C LEU A 701 -14.37 20.23 -1.09
N VAL A 702 -13.98 21.11 -2.01
CA VAL A 702 -13.42 20.71 -3.31
C VAL A 702 -12.02 21.31 -3.39
N LEU A 703 -11.01 20.44 -3.41
CA LEU A 703 -9.60 20.83 -3.49
C LEU A 703 -9.09 20.70 -4.92
N LYS A 704 -8.29 21.67 -5.37
CA LYS A 704 -7.85 21.76 -6.76
C LYS A 704 -6.37 22.18 -6.86
N ASP A 705 -5.67 21.71 -7.89
CA ASP A 705 -4.43 22.33 -8.36
C ASP A 705 -4.74 23.34 -9.47
N THR A 706 -4.09 24.51 -9.45
CA THR A 706 -4.37 25.62 -10.39
C THR A 706 -4.17 25.26 -11.87
N GLY A 707 -3.30 24.29 -12.18
CA GLY A 707 -3.01 23.83 -13.55
C GLY A 707 -3.78 22.59 -13.99
N SER A 708 -4.76 22.13 -13.20
CA SER A 708 -5.59 20.96 -13.49
C SER A 708 -7.06 21.35 -13.58
N ASN A 709 -7.87 20.66 -14.39
CA ASN A 709 -9.33 20.77 -14.28
C ASN A 709 -9.93 19.81 -13.25
N ARG A 710 -9.16 18.78 -12.87
CA ARG A 710 -9.55 17.79 -11.87
C ARG A 710 -9.46 18.34 -10.45
N ALA A 711 -10.31 17.81 -9.59
CA ALA A 711 -10.38 18.18 -8.19
C ALA A 711 -10.70 16.96 -7.30
N ILE A 712 -10.36 17.06 -6.02
CA ILE A 712 -10.73 16.09 -5.00
C ILE A 712 -11.98 16.61 -4.29
N ASN A 713 -13.05 15.83 -4.32
CA ASN A 713 -14.31 16.14 -3.65
C ASN A 713 -14.37 15.43 -2.30
N ILE A 714 -14.40 16.22 -1.22
CA ILE A 714 -14.35 15.76 0.16
C ILE A 714 -15.66 16.11 0.87
N LYS A 715 -16.25 15.13 1.54
CA LYS A 715 -17.42 15.33 2.40
C LYS A 715 -17.17 14.77 3.78
N ASN A 716 -17.20 15.65 4.78
CA ASN A 716 -17.09 15.33 6.20
C ASN A 716 -18.49 15.39 6.83
N ILE A 717 -18.87 14.41 7.63
CA ILE A 717 -20.16 14.36 8.33
C ILE A 717 -19.91 14.06 9.81
N TYR A 718 -20.39 14.91 10.71
CA TYR A 718 -20.36 14.66 12.14
C TYR A 718 -21.70 14.10 12.62
N LYS A 719 -21.65 13.00 13.36
CA LYS A 719 -22.82 12.41 14.04
C LYS A 719 -22.40 11.79 15.37
N ASP A 720 -23.02 12.22 16.46
CA ASP A 720 -22.94 11.58 17.78
C ASP A 720 -21.51 11.21 18.22
N GLY A 721 -20.55 12.12 18.01
CA GLY A 721 -19.15 11.94 18.41
C GLY A 721 -18.24 11.29 17.38
N VAL A 722 -18.78 10.71 16.29
CA VAL A 722 -17.99 10.15 15.19
C VAL A 722 -17.99 11.06 13.95
N ILE A 723 -16.98 10.88 13.10
CA ILE A 723 -16.80 11.65 11.87
C ILE A 723 -16.71 10.66 10.70
N TYR A 724 -17.52 10.88 9.67
CA TYR A 724 -17.40 10.19 8.39
C TYR A 724 -16.75 11.11 7.37
N GLU A 725 -15.90 10.53 6.54
CA GLU A 725 -15.19 11.23 5.47
C GLU A 725 -15.35 10.47 4.17
N LEU A 726 -15.73 11.17 3.11
CA LEU A 726 -15.88 10.60 1.78
C LEU A 726 -14.95 11.33 0.80
N TYR A 727 -14.18 10.57 0.02
CA TYR A 727 -13.30 11.09 -1.05
C TYR A 727 -13.73 10.54 -2.41
N SER A 728 -13.73 11.42 -3.41
CA SER A 728 -13.88 11.04 -4.82
C SER A 728 -13.17 12.05 -5.72
N LEU A 729 -12.74 11.61 -6.90
CA LEU A 729 -12.25 12.53 -7.93
C LEU A 729 -13.44 13.13 -8.69
N THR A 730 -13.35 14.42 -8.97
CA THR A 730 -14.31 15.16 -9.80
C THR A 730 -13.58 16.03 -10.82
N ASP A 731 -14.33 16.71 -11.68
CA ASP A 731 -13.85 17.74 -12.59
C ASP A 731 -14.58 19.05 -12.29
N THR A 732 -13.86 20.17 -12.29
CA THR A 732 -14.42 21.51 -12.04
C THR A 732 -15.23 22.07 -13.20
N ILE A 733 -15.12 21.48 -14.40
CA ILE A 733 -15.89 21.90 -15.59
C ILE A 733 -17.18 21.09 -15.81
N GLY A 734 -17.32 19.97 -15.10
CA GLY A 734 -18.43 19.02 -15.25
C GLY A 734 -19.21 18.79 -13.97
N LYS A 735 -20.36 18.12 -14.07
CA LYS A 735 -21.07 17.62 -12.88
C LYS A 735 -20.46 16.27 -12.46
N PRO A 736 -20.46 15.95 -11.16
CA PRO A 736 -20.18 14.60 -10.69
C PRO A 736 -21.08 13.59 -11.40
N SER A 737 -20.59 12.35 -11.52
CA SER A 737 -21.39 11.27 -12.09
C SER A 737 -22.58 10.92 -11.20
N GLN A 738 -23.56 10.19 -11.78
CA GLN A 738 -24.69 9.69 -11.00
C GLN A 738 -24.22 8.77 -9.86
N TYR A 739 -23.16 7.99 -10.08
CA TYR A 739 -22.59 7.14 -9.03
C TYR A 739 -22.11 7.95 -7.82
N ILE A 740 -21.32 9.00 -8.06
CA ILE A 740 -20.82 9.87 -6.99
C ILE A 740 -21.97 10.65 -6.34
N SER A 741 -22.86 11.24 -7.12
CA SER A 741 -23.95 12.06 -6.58
C SER A 741 -24.93 11.24 -5.75
N GLU A 742 -25.39 10.08 -6.24
CA GLU A 742 -26.32 9.22 -5.49
C GLU A 742 -25.70 8.73 -4.19
N PHE A 743 -24.42 8.37 -4.20
CA PHE A 743 -23.73 7.92 -3.01
C PHE A 743 -23.57 9.06 -1.98
N TYR A 744 -23.14 10.25 -2.41
CA TYR A 744 -22.91 11.40 -1.52
C TYR A 744 -24.21 11.98 -0.97
N ASP A 745 -25.25 12.11 -1.81
CA ASP A 745 -26.50 12.75 -1.44
C ASP A 745 -27.38 11.85 -0.57
N ASN A 746 -27.20 10.52 -0.64
CA ASN A 746 -27.95 9.56 0.15
C ASN A 746 -27.14 8.94 1.31
N PHE A 747 -25.91 9.39 1.55
CA PHE A 747 -25.10 8.91 2.67
C PHE A 747 -25.73 9.27 4.01
N GLU A 748 -26.16 8.26 4.75
CA GLU A 748 -26.84 8.37 6.03
C GLU A 748 -26.12 7.47 7.05
N PRO A 749 -25.34 8.02 7.99
CA PRO A 749 -24.78 7.22 9.08
C PRO A 749 -25.88 6.53 9.89
N ASN A 750 -25.70 5.26 10.23
CA ASN A 750 -26.65 4.49 11.02
C ASN A 750 -26.75 5.04 12.45
N ASP A 751 -27.88 4.82 13.12
CA ASP A 751 -28.05 5.16 14.53
C ASP A 751 -27.25 4.15 15.38
N THR A 752 -26.03 4.53 15.75
CA THR A 752 -25.13 3.69 16.54
C THR A 752 -24.34 4.60 17.47
N ILE A 753 -24.62 4.53 18.77
CA ILE A 753 -23.87 5.27 19.79
C ILE A 753 -22.51 4.59 19.95
N MET A 754 -21.50 5.12 19.25
CA MET A 754 -20.14 4.59 19.26
C MET A 754 -19.17 5.47 20.07
N ALA A 755 -19.48 6.74 20.27
CA ALA A 755 -18.57 7.71 20.88
C ALA A 755 -19.34 8.72 21.74
N LYS A 756 -18.61 9.44 22.59
CA LYS A 756 -19.13 10.63 23.28
C LYS A 756 -19.04 11.86 22.38
N SER A 757 -20.00 12.78 22.52
CA SER A 757 -20.01 14.05 21.77
C SER A 757 -18.68 14.80 21.92
N LEU A 758 -18.15 15.33 20.82
CA LEU A 758 -16.90 16.12 20.83
C LEU A 758 -17.05 17.50 21.48
N PHE A 759 -18.28 17.95 21.73
CA PHE A 759 -18.58 19.28 22.25
C PHE A 759 -19.04 19.24 23.72
N GLU A 760 -19.11 18.05 24.32
CA GLU A 760 -19.41 17.89 25.74
C GLU A 760 -18.18 18.20 26.60
N ASN A 761 -18.40 18.81 27.77
CA ASN A 761 -17.33 19.04 28.73
C ASN A 761 -17.05 17.77 29.56
N LYS A 762 -15.95 17.09 29.23
CA LYS A 762 -15.55 15.81 29.86
C LYS A 762 -14.53 15.97 30.98
N THR A 763 -14.27 17.20 31.40
CA THR A 763 -13.27 17.54 32.43
C THR A 763 -13.56 16.86 33.77
N TYR A 764 -14.82 16.87 34.22
CA TYR A 764 -15.20 16.29 35.51
C TYR A 764 -14.98 14.77 35.53
N ASP A 765 -15.47 14.09 34.48
CA ASP A 765 -15.34 12.66 34.27
C ASP A 765 -13.86 12.24 34.24
N PHE A 766 -13.00 12.97 33.52
CA PHE A 766 -11.56 12.70 33.51
C PHE A 766 -10.94 12.72 34.92
N PHE A 767 -11.28 13.75 35.71
CA PHE A 767 -10.76 13.86 37.08
C PHE A 767 -11.36 12.82 38.02
N GLU A 768 -12.58 12.36 37.78
CA GLU A 768 -13.16 11.20 38.48
C GLU A 768 -12.36 9.93 38.21
N LYS A 769 -12.09 9.63 36.94
CA LYS A 769 -11.25 8.49 36.55
C LYS A 769 -9.83 8.56 37.08
N LEU A 770 -9.28 9.76 37.18
CA LEU A 770 -7.99 9.98 37.83
C LEU A 770 -8.03 9.61 39.31
N ARG A 771 -9.08 10.01 40.06
CA ARG A 771 -9.26 9.64 41.48
C ARG A 771 -9.47 8.14 41.67
N GLU A 772 -10.14 7.49 40.72
CA GLU A 772 -10.37 6.02 40.72
C GLU A 772 -9.13 5.21 40.34
N ASN A 773 -8.02 5.88 39.98
CA ASN A 773 -6.82 5.26 39.45
C ASN A 773 -7.09 4.41 38.19
N ASP A 774 -8.10 4.78 37.39
CA ASP A 774 -8.46 4.08 36.17
C ASP A 774 -7.33 4.17 35.12
N SER A 775 -7.14 3.12 34.33
CA SER A 775 -6.18 3.07 33.22
C SER A 775 -6.48 4.07 32.09
N ILE A 776 -7.74 4.47 31.90
CA ILE A 776 -8.18 5.39 30.84
C ILE A 776 -7.44 6.74 30.85
N VAL A 777 -6.93 7.15 32.00
CA VAL A 777 -6.21 8.42 32.13
C VAL A 777 -4.87 8.42 31.39
N PHE A 778 -4.27 7.25 31.16
CA PHE A 778 -3.00 7.13 30.42
C PHE A 778 -3.15 7.52 28.96
N SER A 779 -4.32 7.37 28.34
CA SER A 779 -4.60 7.82 26.98
C SER A 779 -5.38 9.14 26.95
N ALA A 780 -6.26 9.38 27.92
CA ALA A 780 -7.15 10.54 27.94
C ALA A 780 -6.46 11.90 28.22
N TYR A 781 -5.35 11.92 28.97
CA TYR A 781 -4.75 13.16 29.49
C TYR A 781 -4.30 14.17 28.40
N ASN A 782 -4.01 13.70 27.19
CA ASN A 782 -3.67 14.56 26.05
C ASN A 782 -4.89 15.03 25.24
N GLN A 783 -6.07 14.44 25.47
CA GLN A 783 -7.28 14.64 24.68
C GLN A 783 -8.20 15.74 25.24
N ILE A 784 -8.11 16.02 26.55
CA ILE A 784 -8.98 16.98 27.23
C ILE A 784 -8.64 18.43 26.86
N LEU A 785 -9.67 19.17 26.47
CA LEU A 785 -9.65 20.63 26.37
C LEU A 785 -10.31 21.27 27.59
N TYR A 786 -9.52 21.73 28.56
CA TYR A 786 -10.08 22.39 29.74
C TYR A 786 -10.53 23.83 29.46
N ASN A 787 -11.75 24.18 29.89
CA ASN A 787 -12.29 25.53 29.76
C ASN A 787 -11.83 26.46 30.92
N LYS A 788 -12.20 27.75 30.87
CA LYS A 788 -11.85 28.73 31.90
C LYS A 788 -12.40 28.38 33.29
N SER A 789 -13.55 27.71 33.38
CA SER A 789 -14.13 27.31 34.66
C SER A 789 -13.36 26.15 35.33
N ALA A 790 -12.54 25.40 34.59
CA ALA A 790 -11.71 24.34 35.14
C ALA A 790 -10.43 24.84 35.84
N VAL A 791 -10.16 26.15 35.88
CA VAL A 791 -8.91 26.69 36.44
C VAL A 791 -8.71 26.29 37.91
N ASP A 792 -9.73 26.44 38.76
CA ASP A 792 -9.59 26.10 40.18
C ASP A 792 -9.51 24.59 40.39
N THR A 793 -10.19 23.80 39.55
CA THR A 793 -10.05 22.34 39.53
C THR A 793 -8.63 21.93 39.15
N LEU A 794 -8.06 22.50 38.08
CA LEU A 794 -6.67 22.23 37.68
C LEU A 794 -5.70 22.56 38.82
N LYS A 795 -5.87 23.71 39.49
CA LYS A 795 -5.04 24.08 40.64
C LYS A 795 -5.09 23.01 41.74
N TYR A 796 -6.28 22.56 42.12
CA TYR A 796 -6.47 21.50 43.11
C TYR A 796 -5.77 20.20 42.71
N TYR A 797 -5.96 19.71 41.48
CA TYR A 797 -5.31 18.46 41.02
C TYR A 797 -3.81 18.58 40.82
N ILE A 798 -3.28 19.79 40.71
CA ILE A 798 -1.84 20.01 40.64
C ILE A 798 -1.21 20.03 42.05
N THR A 799 -1.89 20.59 43.06
CA THR A 799 -1.31 20.77 44.41
C THR A 799 -1.75 19.72 45.43
N GLU A 800 -3.04 19.38 45.48
CA GLU A 800 -3.62 18.61 46.59
C GLU A 800 -3.84 17.12 46.25
N PHE A 801 -3.83 16.74 44.97
CA PHE A 801 -4.05 15.35 44.56
C PHE A 801 -2.74 14.55 44.58
N ASP A 802 -2.78 13.38 45.21
CA ASP A 802 -1.65 12.45 45.33
C ASP A 802 -1.62 11.49 44.13
N TYR A 803 -0.55 11.55 43.34
CA TYR A 803 -0.42 10.75 42.11
C TYR A 803 0.39 9.48 42.36
N PRO A 804 -0.09 8.32 41.87
CA PRO A 804 0.76 7.14 41.72
C PRO A 804 2.02 7.44 40.90
N GLU A 805 3.14 6.77 41.21
CA GLU A 805 4.44 7.03 40.57
C GLU A 805 4.39 6.92 39.04
N ASP A 806 3.63 5.96 38.52
CA ASP A 806 3.45 5.72 37.09
C ASP A 806 2.59 6.78 36.38
N LYS A 807 1.85 7.62 37.12
CA LYS A 807 0.92 8.64 36.57
C LYS A 807 1.41 10.07 36.76
N PHE A 808 2.62 10.24 37.24
CA PHE A 808 3.18 11.55 37.54
C PHE A 808 3.28 12.49 36.33
N PHE A 809 3.44 11.92 35.13
CA PHE A 809 3.46 12.69 33.88
C PHE A 809 2.14 13.44 33.62
N ILE A 810 1.01 12.96 34.16
CA ILE A 810 -0.30 13.63 34.04
C ILE A 810 -0.26 14.98 34.75
N LYS A 811 0.31 15.04 35.96
CA LYS A 811 0.48 16.29 36.71
C LYS A 811 1.25 17.33 35.88
N ASN A 812 2.32 16.91 35.20
CA ASN A 812 3.09 17.78 34.30
C ASN A 812 2.22 18.27 33.14
N ARG A 813 1.44 17.39 32.50
CA ARG A 813 0.50 17.81 31.45
C ARG A 813 -0.54 18.81 31.96
N LEU A 814 -1.05 18.68 33.18
CA LEU A 814 -2.00 19.63 33.77
C LEU A 814 -1.37 21.01 33.99
N ILE A 815 -0.11 21.04 34.46
CA ILE A 815 0.68 22.27 34.60
C ILE A 815 0.81 22.96 33.24
N SER A 816 1.23 22.21 32.21
CA SER A 816 1.34 22.70 30.83
C SER A 816 0.03 23.30 30.34
N SER A 817 -1.05 22.55 30.56
CA SER A 817 -2.39 22.90 30.13
C SER A 817 -2.90 24.15 30.83
N LEU A 818 -2.63 24.33 32.13
CA LEU A 818 -2.99 25.54 32.86
C LEU A 818 -2.13 26.75 32.43
N GLY A 819 -0.83 26.53 32.25
CA GLY A 819 0.13 27.57 31.93
C GLY A 819 -0.05 28.17 30.55
N ARG A 820 -0.42 27.37 29.54
CA ARG A 820 -0.62 27.84 28.16
C ARG A 820 -2.00 28.46 27.89
N ARG A 821 -2.85 28.63 28.92
CA ARG A 821 -4.19 29.22 28.74
C ARG A 821 -4.15 30.74 28.63
N ASP A 822 -4.87 31.24 27.63
CA ASP A 822 -5.10 32.67 27.43
C ASP A 822 -6.15 33.22 28.41
N GLY A 823 -5.87 34.43 28.90
CA GLY A 823 -6.79 35.16 29.80
C GLY A 823 -6.92 34.58 31.20
N VAL A 824 -5.98 33.72 31.64
CA VAL A 824 -5.89 33.21 33.02
C VAL A 824 -4.61 33.73 33.67
N ASP A 825 -4.74 34.41 34.82
CA ASP A 825 -3.59 34.80 35.64
C ASP A 825 -3.23 33.64 36.60
N VAL A 826 -2.10 33.01 36.31
CA VAL A 826 -1.53 31.88 37.08
C VAL A 826 -0.36 32.32 37.95
N THR A 827 0.00 33.59 37.97
CA THR A 827 1.28 34.09 38.53
C THR A 827 1.46 33.73 39.99
N ASN A 828 0.49 34.06 40.84
CA ASN A 828 0.57 33.75 42.28
C ASN A 828 0.56 32.23 42.55
N PHE A 829 -0.21 31.49 41.76
CA PHE A 829 -0.33 30.04 41.89
C PHE A 829 0.97 29.33 41.48
N PHE A 830 1.51 29.62 40.30
CA PHE A 830 2.79 29.07 39.83
C PHE A 830 3.95 29.47 40.72
N ARG A 831 3.95 30.68 41.30
CA ARG A 831 4.97 31.09 42.27
C ARG A 831 4.99 30.20 43.50
N LYS A 832 3.82 29.92 44.07
CA LYS A 832 3.71 29.01 45.22
C LYS A 832 4.10 27.58 44.81
N LEU A 833 3.46 27.05 43.76
CA LEU A 833 3.67 25.69 43.28
C LEU A 833 5.14 25.41 42.94
N TYR A 834 5.82 26.35 42.28
CA TYR A 834 7.22 26.21 41.89
C TYR A 834 8.14 26.06 43.10
N LEU A 835 7.91 26.84 44.16
CA LEU A 835 8.67 26.77 45.41
C LEU A 835 8.34 25.52 46.22
N ASP A 836 7.07 25.10 46.22
CA ASP A 836 6.62 23.87 46.89
C ASP A 836 7.09 22.59 46.15
N SER A 837 7.54 22.70 44.89
CA SER A 837 7.95 21.56 44.04
C SER A 837 9.47 21.30 44.03
N TYR A 838 10.20 21.64 45.09
CA TYR A 838 11.66 21.43 45.18
C TYR A 838 12.10 19.98 44.88
N GLU A 839 11.32 18.99 45.32
CA GLU A 839 11.59 17.56 45.05
C GLU A 839 11.11 17.07 43.68
N ASN A 840 10.43 17.94 42.91
CA ASN A 840 9.85 17.64 41.60
C ASN A 840 10.32 18.65 40.54
N SER A 841 11.56 18.46 40.08
CA SER A 841 12.16 19.31 39.05
C SER A 841 11.42 19.27 37.71
N TYR A 842 10.66 18.21 37.40
CA TYR A 842 9.83 18.15 36.19
C TYR A 842 8.67 19.16 36.22
N ALA A 843 7.97 19.29 37.36
CA ALA A 843 6.92 20.30 37.49
C ALA A 843 7.48 21.72 37.39
N GLN A 844 8.64 21.96 38.00
CA GLN A 844 9.33 23.26 37.91
C GLN A 844 9.71 23.58 36.45
N VAL A 845 10.29 22.64 35.71
CA VAL A 845 10.63 22.81 34.29
C VAL A 845 9.40 23.05 33.43
N GLU A 846 8.31 22.31 33.64
CA GLU A 846 7.07 22.48 32.87
C GLU A 846 6.44 23.86 33.10
N ILE A 847 6.52 24.41 34.32
CA ILE A 847 6.12 25.80 34.60
C ILE A 847 6.95 26.77 33.75
N LEU A 848 8.27 26.62 33.75
CA LEU A 848 9.17 27.49 32.98
C LEU A 848 8.92 27.38 31.46
N GLN A 849 8.77 26.16 30.93
CA GLN A 849 8.42 25.93 29.52
C GLN A 849 7.08 26.57 29.16
N SER A 850 6.07 26.48 30.03
CA SER A 850 4.76 27.08 29.80
C SER A 850 4.80 28.60 29.77
N LEU A 851 5.61 29.23 30.64
CA LEU A 851 5.82 30.68 30.64
C LEU A 851 6.60 31.13 29.39
N ALA A 852 7.62 30.38 28.98
CA ALA A 852 8.38 30.66 27.76
C ALA A 852 7.48 30.61 26.51
N TYR A 853 6.51 29.69 26.47
CA TYR A 853 5.57 29.54 25.36
C TYR A 853 4.65 30.76 25.15
N LYS A 854 4.33 31.53 26.20
CA LYS A 854 3.43 32.71 26.08
C LYS A 854 4.00 33.85 25.26
N LYS A 855 5.34 33.90 25.08
CA LYS A 855 6.03 34.90 24.26
C LYS A 855 5.59 36.34 24.58
N ASP A 856 5.54 36.68 25.87
CA ASP A 856 5.22 38.05 26.32
C ASP A 856 6.16 38.52 27.44
N LYS A 857 6.28 39.84 27.57
CA LYS A 857 7.20 40.51 28.51
C LYS A 857 6.96 40.09 29.98
N LYS A 858 5.70 40.02 30.42
CA LYS A 858 5.37 39.71 31.82
C LYS A 858 5.72 38.27 32.17
N SER A 859 5.48 37.35 31.23
CA SER A 859 5.82 35.93 31.39
C SER A 859 7.33 35.72 31.48
N VAL A 860 8.13 36.47 30.72
CA VAL A 860 9.61 36.43 30.81
C VAL A 860 10.12 36.97 32.13
N GLU A 861 9.61 38.13 32.59
CA GLU A 861 9.97 38.69 33.90
C GLU A 861 9.64 37.71 35.03
N PHE A 862 8.50 37.02 34.91
CA PHE A 862 8.10 36.02 35.90
C PHE A 862 8.95 34.75 35.84
N LEU A 863 9.28 34.27 34.65
CA LEU A 863 10.20 33.14 34.43
C LEU A 863 11.55 33.40 35.13
N LEU A 864 12.13 34.60 34.97
CA LEU A 864 13.38 34.98 35.62
C LEU A 864 13.27 35.05 37.14
N ASP A 865 12.17 35.61 37.66
CA ASP A 865 11.92 35.63 39.09
C ASP A 865 11.86 34.22 39.68
N LEU A 866 11.21 33.26 39.00
CA LEU A 866 11.14 31.87 39.48
C LEU A 866 12.52 31.20 39.48
N MET A 867 13.26 31.28 38.37
CA MET A 867 14.61 30.74 38.26
C MET A 867 15.56 31.31 39.32
N SER A 868 15.37 32.57 39.74
CA SER A 868 16.19 33.23 40.77
C SER A 868 15.97 32.69 42.18
N LYS A 869 14.80 32.10 42.44
CA LYS A 869 14.45 31.58 43.77
C LYS A 869 14.84 30.13 43.94
N ASP A 870 14.63 29.33 42.90
CA ASP A 870 15.01 27.94 42.85
C ASP A 870 15.23 27.54 41.39
N LEU A 871 16.25 26.74 41.08
CA LEU A 871 16.59 26.39 39.71
C LEU A 871 16.50 24.86 39.55
N PRO A 872 15.58 24.33 38.72
CA PRO A 872 15.36 22.90 38.64
C PRO A 872 16.51 22.19 37.95
N LEU A 873 17.01 21.12 38.55
CA LEU A 873 18.10 20.31 38.01
C LEU A 873 17.58 18.94 37.58
N MET A 874 17.91 18.51 36.36
CA MET A 874 17.49 17.20 35.88
C MET A 874 18.49 16.64 34.87
N LYS A 875 18.70 15.31 34.91
CA LYS A 875 19.63 14.62 34.01
C LYS A 875 19.28 14.72 32.52
N ASN A 876 18.07 15.15 32.18
CA ASN A 876 17.59 15.25 30.80
C ASN A 876 17.72 16.69 30.26
N SER A 877 18.82 16.97 29.57
CA SER A 877 19.12 18.29 28.99
C SER A 877 18.12 18.73 27.90
N TYR A 878 17.40 17.79 27.28
CA TYR A 878 16.38 18.10 26.27
C TYR A 878 15.23 18.93 26.86
N GLU A 879 14.76 18.59 28.07
CA GLU A 879 13.68 19.33 28.72
C GLU A 879 14.10 20.73 29.16
N ILE A 880 15.37 20.91 29.54
CA ILE A 880 15.92 22.24 29.83
C ILE A 880 16.04 23.08 28.56
N ASN A 881 16.48 22.48 27.44
CA ASN A 881 16.58 23.18 26.16
C ASN A 881 15.22 23.74 25.69
N ARG A 882 14.14 22.99 25.89
CA ARG A 882 12.77 23.42 25.56
C ARG A 882 12.31 24.69 26.28
N ILE A 883 12.89 25.04 27.43
CA ILE A 883 12.64 26.33 28.09
C ILE A 883 13.13 27.50 27.22
N PHE A 884 14.29 27.32 26.60
CA PHE A 884 14.96 28.37 25.83
C PHE A 884 14.59 28.38 24.34
N TYR A 885 14.10 27.25 23.81
CA TYR A 885 13.75 27.09 22.40
C TYR A 885 12.86 28.21 21.81
N PRO A 886 11.78 28.68 22.46
CA PRO A 886 10.97 29.78 21.93
C PRO A 886 11.76 31.06 21.67
N PHE A 887 12.80 31.33 22.47
CA PHE A 887 13.64 32.52 22.38
C PHE A 887 14.73 32.42 21.30
N THR A 888 14.87 31.26 20.66
CA THR A 888 15.79 31.08 19.52
C THR A 888 15.24 31.63 18.21
N LYS A 889 13.93 31.89 18.12
CA LYS A 889 13.28 32.39 16.90
C LYS A 889 13.38 33.91 16.79
N GLU A 890 13.64 34.43 15.59
CA GLU A 890 13.93 35.85 15.33
C GLU A 890 12.81 36.78 15.82
N GLU A 891 11.55 36.37 15.65
CA GLU A 891 10.39 37.15 16.09
C GLU A 891 10.31 37.34 17.62
N ASN A 892 11.11 36.59 18.40
CA ASN A 892 11.14 36.65 19.86
C ASN A 892 12.45 37.23 20.44
N TYR A 893 13.34 37.80 19.62
CA TYR A 893 14.64 38.30 20.08
C TYR A 893 14.56 39.42 21.13
N ASP A 894 13.56 40.29 21.08
CA ASP A 894 13.35 41.33 22.11
C ASP A 894 13.05 40.73 23.49
N LEU A 895 12.34 39.59 23.52
CA LEU A 895 12.05 38.84 24.74
C LEU A 895 13.28 38.06 25.20
N ALA A 896 13.99 37.43 24.28
CA ALA A 896 15.22 36.69 24.55
C ALA A 896 16.28 37.59 25.23
N LYS A 897 16.38 38.84 24.78
CA LYS A 897 17.28 39.86 25.34
C LYS A 897 17.04 40.13 26.82
N MET A 898 15.80 40.04 27.29
CA MET A 898 15.45 40.28 28.69
C MET A 898 15.99 39.21 29.63
N LEU A 899 16.35 38.03 29.13
CA LEU A 899 16.91 36.96 29.96
C LEU A 899 18.32 37.26 30.46
N PHE A 900 19.01 38.19 29.80
CA PHE A 900 20.40 38.51 30.05
C PHE A 900 20.55 39.89 30.72
N PRO A 901 21.40 40.01 31.75
CA PRO A 901 22.44 39.07 32.17
C PRO A 901 22.03 37.96 33.15
N GLU A 902 20.80 37.98 33.65
CA GLU A 902 20.34 37.23 34.82
C GLU A 902 20.59 35.72 34.70
N ILE A 903 20.23 35.10 33.57
CA ILE A 903 20.39 33.64 33.41
C ILE A 903 21.86 33.19 33.31
N LEU A 904 22.81 34.12 33.14
CA LEU A 904 24.23 33.76 33.07
C LEU A 904 24.79 33.27 34.39
N ASP A 905 24.16 33.64 35.52
CA ASP A 905 24.51 33.09 36.83
C ASP A 905 24.34 31.56 36.88
N TYR A 906 23.51 30.97 35.99
CA TYR A 906 23.26 29.53 35.93
C TYR A 906 24.21 28.77 35.01
N THR A 907 25.10 29.46 34.29
CA THR A 907 26.05 28.80 33.37
C THR A 907 27.10 27.94 34.08
N SER A 908 27.22 28.01 35.41
CA SER A 908 28.05 27.09 36.19
C SER A 908 27.45 25.69 36.33
N ILE A 909 26.17 25.52 35.98
CA ILE A 909 25.40 24.30 36.12
C ILE A 909 25.39 23.57 34.78
N GLU A 910 25.75 22.28 34.79
CA GLU A 910 25.97 21.50 33.57
C GLU A 910 24.75 21.48 32.64
N ASP A 911 23.56 21.24 33.21
CA ASP A 911 22.28 21.13 32.46
C ASP A 911 21.89 22.42 31.72
N TYR A 912 22.27 23.59 32.26
CA TYR A 912 21.90 24.91 31.73
C TYR A 912 23.01 25.57 30.92
N LYS A 913 24.26 25.12 31.09
CA LYS A 913 25.42 25.76 30.49
C LYS A 913 25.30 25.85 28.96
N GLU A 914 25.05 24.74 28.29
CA GLU A 914 25.00 24.71 26.82
C GLU A 914 23.79 25.50 26.28
N PRO A 915 22.54 25.27 26.72
CA PRO A 915 21.39 26.00 26.16
C PRO A 915 21.48 27.52 26.31
N ILE A 916 21.96 28.00 27.47
CA ILE A 916 22.11 29.43 27.75
C ILE A 916 23.22 30.04 26.90
N LEU A 917 24.37 29.37 26.79
CA LEU A 917 25.50 29.88 26.01
C LEU A 917 25.23 29.85 24.51
N SER A 918 24.51 28.83 24.03
CA SER A 918 24.06 28.73 22.64
C SER A 918 23.07 29.84 22.28
N LEU A 919 22.09 30.12 23.17
CA LEU A 919 21.19 31.26 23.00
C LEU A 919 21.95 32.59 23.03
N LEU A 920 22.86 32.79 24.00
CA LEU A 920 23.65 34.04 24.09
C LEU A 920 24.53 34.24 22.85
N ALA A 921 25.16 33.17 22.35
CA ALA A 921 26.02 33.23 21.17
C ALA A 921 25.20 33.66 19.95
N ARG A 922 24.04 33.03 19.72
CA ARG A 922 23.11 33.42 18.66
C ARG A 922 22.68 34.88 18.76
N LEU A 923 22.21 35.32 19.94
CA LEU A 923 21.80 36.72 20.13
C LEU A 923 22.94 37.73 19.94
N MET A 924 24.18 37.32 20.18
CA MET A 924 25.34 38.17 19.90
C MET A 924 25.73 38.17 18.42
N GLU A 925 25.60 37.04 17.73
CA GLU A 925 25.80 36.97 16.27
C GLU A 925 24.81 37.90 15.55
N GLU A 926 23.55 37.87 15.96
CA GLU A 926 22.47 38.71 15.43
C GLU A 926 22.50 40.17 15.93
N ASN A 927 23.52 40.55 16.70
CA ASN A 927 23.70 41.88 17.28
C ASN A 927 22.55 42.36 18.20
N VAL A 928 21.74 41.44 18.73
CA VAL A 928 20.64 41.72 19.69
C VAL A 928 21.20 42.09 21.06
N ILE A 929 22.28 41.40 21.49
CA ILE A 929 23.00 41.61 22.74
C ILE A 929 24.44 42.08 22.48
N LYS A 930 24.99 42.92 23.38
CA LYS A 930 26.37 43.41 23.33
C LYS A 930 27.24 42.80 24.43
N GLU A 931 28.55 42.85 24.26
CA GLU A 931 29.56 42.26 25.17
C GLU A 931 29.50 42.83 26.59
N LYS A 932 29.01 44.06 26.74
CA LYS A 932 28.80 44.68 28.06
C LYS A 932 27.85 43.87 28.94
N SER A 933 26.85 43.20 28.36
CA SER A 933 25.84 42.45 29.09
C SER A 933 26.43 41.24 29.82
N TYR A 934 27.44 40.56 29.27
CA TYR A 934 28.01 39.35 29.89
C TYR A 934 29.46 39.49 30.34
N LYS A 935 30.02 40.71 30.32
CA LYS A 935 31.42 40.99 30.70
C LYS A 935 31.81 40.47 32.09
N LYS A 936 30.88 40.45 33.05
CA LYS A 936 31.08 39.89 34.42
C LYS A 936 31.45 38.40 34.38
N TYR A 937 30.89 37.63 33.44
CA TYR A 937 31.05 36.18 33.31
C TYR A 937 32.23 35.77 32.42
N LYS A 938 32.88 36.73 31.75
CA LYS A 938 33.98 36.47 30.82
C LYS A 938 35.06 35.56 31.40
N ASN A 939 35.46 35.74 32.68
CA ASN A 939 36.49 34.92 33.31
C ASN A 939 36.07 33.44 33.48
N GLN A 940 34.78 33.17 33.66
CA GLN A 940 34.23 31.82 33.68
C GLN A 940 34.19 31.25 32.26
N ILE A 941 33.62 32.01 31.30
CA ILE A 941 33.51 31.63 29.90
C ILE A 941 34.89 31.28 29.31
N ILE A 942 35.94 32.06 29.59
CA ILE A 942 37.30 31.77 29.11
C ILE A 942 37.92 30.52 29.73
N ASN A 943 37.61 30.22 31.00
CA ASN A 943 38.10 29.00 31.66
C ASN A 943 37.41 27.77 31.06
N ASP A 944 36.10 27.84 30.87
CA ASP A 944 35.33 26.78 30.22
C ASP A 944 35.78 26.57 28.77
N ALA A 945 35.97 27.65 28.01
CA ALA A 945 36.49 27.59 26.66
C ALA A 945 37.89 26.96 26.59
N LYS A 946 38.77 27.25 27.55
CA LYS A 946 40.10 26.61 27.65
C LYS A 946 39.99 25.11 27.93
N ILE A 947 39.01 24.66 28.72
CA ILE A 947 38.74 23.24 28.98
C ILE A 947 38.25 22.57 27.71
N GLU A 948 37.27 23.17 27.03
CA GLU A 948 36.69 22.62 25.80
C GLU A 948 37.73 22.56 24.67
N LEU A 949 38.53 23.62 24.50
CA LEU A 949 39.67 23.61 23.58
C LEU A 949 40.65 22.48 23.90
N LYS A 950 40.92 22.19 25.18
CA LYS A 950 41.80 21.08 25.56
C LYS A 950 41.17 19.72 25.21
N ARG A 951 39.85 19.56 25.35
CA ARG A 951 39.11 18.35 24.93
C ARG A 951 39.24 18.14 23.42
N VAL A 952 38.95 19.16 22.62
CA VAL A 952 39.10 19.13 21.15
C VAL A 952 40.54 18.80 20.74
N LEU A 953 41.54 19.47 21.34
CA LEU A 953 42.96 19.22 21.03
C LEU A 953 43.45 17.81 21.46
N SER A 954 42.94 17.26 22.56
CA SER A 954 43.31 15.91 23.03
C SER A 954 42.64 14.79 22.24
N LYS A 955 41.43 15.01 21.70
CA LYS A 955 40.76 14.09 20.78
C LYS A 955 41.45 14.04 19.41
N ASN A 956 41.95 15.18 18.92
CA ASN A 956 42.80 15.23 17.73
C ASN A 956 44.07 14.37 17.86
N MET A 957 44.61 14.19 19.08
CA MET A 957 45.70 13.23 19.35
C MET A 957 45.26 11.75 19.34
N LYS A 958 44.00 11.46 19.71
CA LYS A 958 43.44 10.10 19.78
C LYS A 958 43.08 9.53 18.40
N SER A 959 42.74 10.39 17.43
CA SER A 959 42.56 10.02 16.01
C SER A 959 43.81 9.42 15.36
N TYR A 960 44.99 9.66 15.95
CA TYR A 960 46.26 9.08 15.51
C TYR A 960 46.46 7.61 15.95
N TYR A 961 45.61 7.08 16.85
CA TYR A 961 45.76 5.76 17.48
C TYR A 961 44.54 4.83 17.35
N SER A 962 43.41 5.27 16.80
CA SER A 962 42.19 4.46 16.69
C SER A 962 41.56 4.61 15.30
N SER A 963 41.55 3.52 14.52
CA SER A 963 41.00 3.45 13.17
C SER A 963 39.56 2.92 13.11
N TYR A 964 38.76 3.11 14.17
CA TYR A 964 37.36 2.69 14.19
C TYR A 964 36.47 3.74 14.84
N ASP A 965 35.55 4.24 14.02
CA ASP A 965 34.14 4.53 14.24
C ASP A 965 33.70 5.29 15.51
N SER A 966 33.23 6.54 15.32
CA SER A 966 32.21 7.21 16.15
C SER A 966 31.84 8.57 15.53
N SER A 967 30.94 8.56 14.55
CA SER A 967 30.37 9.76 13.92
C SER A 967 29.56 10.62 14.90
N ASP A 968 28.86 10.00 15.86
CA ASP A 968 27.75 10.70 16.54
C ASP A 968 28.17 11.61 17.72
N ARG A 969 29.44 11.57 18.14
CA ARG A 969 29.95 12.40 19.27
C ARG A 969 30.87 13.54 18.86
N VAL A 970 31.13 13.74 17.57
CA VAL A 970 32.08 14.76 17.10
C VAL A 970 31.37 16.08 16.76
N GLU A 971 30.15 16.02 16.22
CA GLU A 971 29.39 17.23 15.83
C GLU A 971 28.97 18.12 17.02
N ASN A 972 28.55 17.53 18.14
CA ASN A 972 28.08 18.28 19.32
C ASN A 972 29.20 19.05 20.06
N GLU A 973 30.44 18.56 20.06
CA GLU A 973 31.58 19.20 20.75
C GLU A 973 32.10 20.43 19.97
N ASN A 974 32.06 20.40 18.63
CA ASN A 974 32.48 21.50 17.77
C ASN A 974 31.55 22.72 17.89
N THR A 975 30.24 22.49 18.03
CA THR A 975 29.23 23.54 18.23
C THR A 975 29.46 24.31 19.54
N THR A 976 29.82 23.60 20.61
CA THR A 976 30.08 24.21 21.93
C THR A 976 31.31 25.12 21.90
N LEU A 977 32.42 24.66 21.29
CA LEU A 977 33.63 25.48 21.16
C LEU A 977 33.39 26.71 20.26
N ARG A 978 32.63 26.55 19.17
CA ARG A 978 32.18 27.66 18.31
C ARG A 978 31.46 28.74 19.14
N ASN A 979 30.49 28.35 19.98
CA ASN A 979 29.72 29.29 20.80
C ASN A 979 30.64 30.07 21.75
N TYR A 980 31.62 29.41 22.39
CA TYR A 980 32.62 30.10 23.21
C TYR A 980 33.47 31.10 22.42
N MET A 981 33.87 30.76 21.20
CA MET A 981 34.65 31.66 20.36
C MET A 981 33.89 32.93 20.03
N ILE A 982 32.62 32.80 19.63
CA ILE A 982 31.71 33.92 19.38
C ILE A 982 31.71 34.82 20.61
N LEU A 983 31.34 34.28 21.77
CA LEU A 983 31.21 35.02 23.04
C LEU A 983 32.49 35.72 23.50
N LEU A 984 33.65 35.11 23.30
CA LEU A 984 34.92 35.67 23.78
C LEU A 984 35.56 36.66 22.80
N TYR A 985 35.13 36.67 21.55
CA TYR A 985 35.75 37.49 20.51
C TYR A 985 35.79 39.01 20.83
N PRO A 986 34.74 39.62 21.42
CA PRO A 986 34.81 41.03 21.82
C PRO A 986 35.92 41.36 22.84
N PHE A 987 36.39 40.37 23.61
CA PHE A 987 37.44 40.52 24.63
C PHE A 987 38.83 40.07 24.17
N ARG A 988 39.01 39.76 22.89
CA ARG A 988 40.23 39.15 22.32
C ARG A 988 41.54 39.91 22.55
N GLN A 989 41.51 41.20 22.87
CA GLN A 989 42.71 41.99 23.17
C GLN A 989 43.21 41.78 24.62
N GLU A 990 42.40 41.18 25.48
CA GLU A 990 42.77 40.87 26.86
C GLU A 990 43.72 39.67 26.92
N LYS A 991 44.72 39.71 27.82
CA LYS A 991 45.83 38.74 27.90
C LYS A 991 45.38 37.26 27.85
N ASP A 992 44.39 36.88 28.65
CA ASP A 992 43.92 35.49 28.76
C ASP A 992 43.09 35.03 27.56
N VAL A 993 42.33 35.94 26.96
CA VAL A 993 41.48 35.67 25.79
C VAL A 993 42.33 35.64 24.52
N LYS A 994 43.30 36.55 24.43
CA LYS A 994 44.34 36.53 23.39
C LYS A 994 45.07 35.19 23.37
N LEU A 995 45.52 34.71 24.53
CA LEU A 995 46.17 33.39 24.65
C LEU A 995 45.25 32.24 24.22
N PHE A 996 43.94 32.34 24.46
CA PHE A 996 42.98 31.35 23.99
C PHE A 996 42.88 31.36 22.45
N PHE A 997 42.70 32.52 21.82
CA PHE A 997 42.65 32.61 20.36
C PHE A 997 43.99 32.25 19.68
N ASP A 998 45.13 32.56 20.31
CA ASP A 998 46.46 32.11 19.86
C ASP A 998 46.57 30.57 19.86
N ARG A 999 45.86 29.90 20.78
CA ARG A 999 45.78 28.42 20.84
C ARG A 999 44.72 27.85 19.91
N ILE A 1000 43.60 28.54 19.70
CA ILE A 1000 42.59 28.18 18.69
C ILE A 1000 43.22 28.12 17.31
N GLY A 1001 44.18 29.01 17.00
CA GLY A 1001 44.95 28.96 15.76
C GLY A 1001 45.76 27.66 15.53
N LYS A 1002 45.82 26.75 16.52
CA LYS A 1002 46.46 25.42 16.40
C LYS A 1002 45.45 24.29 16.16
N VAL A 1003 44.14 24.58 16.25
CA VAL A 1003 43.08 23.61 15.93
C VAL A 1003 43.04 23.43 14.41
N LYS A 1004 42.97 22.18 13.95
CA LYS A 1004 42.91 21.83 12.53
C LYS A 1004 41.50 21.61 12.00
N ASP A 1005 40.50 21.73 12.87
CA ASP A 1005 39.10 21.58 12.51
C ASP A 1005 38.61 22.75 11.67
N GLU A 1006 38.00 22.44 10.52
CA GLU A 1006 37.61 23.41 9.52
C GLU A 1006 36.48 24.32 10.00
N GLN A 1007 35.48 23.81 10.74
CA GLN A 1007 34.39 24.61 11.30
C GLN A 1007 34.93 25.65 12.29
N ILE A 1008 35.91 25.26 13.11
CA ILE A 1008 36.55 26.15 14.07
C ILE A 1008 37.39 27.22 13.36
N ILE A 1009 38.18 26.84 12.34
CA ILE A 1009 39.02 27.80 11.62
C ILE A 1009 38.15 28.80 10.84
N THR A 1010 37.14 28.36 10.11
CA THR A 1010 36.25 29.24 9.32
C THR A 1010 35.49 30.20 10.24
N THR A 1011 34.99 29.73 11.38
CA THR A 1011 34.38 30.58 12.42
C THR A 1011 35.35 31.67 12.90
N LEU A 1012 36.61 31.33 13.19
CA LEU A 1012 37.61 32.33 13.62
C LEU A 1012 37.85 33.41 12.56
N LEU A 1013 37.91 33.02 11.28
CA LEU A 1013 38.11 33.96 10.18
C LEU A 1013 36.89 34.84 9.97
N ALA A 1014 35.68 34.30 10.07
CA ALA A 1014 34.44 35.07 10.00
C ALA A 1014 34.34 36.09 11.14
N LEU A 1015 34.72 35.72 12.37
CA LEU A 1015 34.77 36.66 13.49
C LEU A 1015 35.78 37.80 13.27
N LYS A 1016 36.98 37.50 12.75
CA LYS A 1016 37.97 38.52 12.32
C LYS A 1016 37.41 39.43 11.24
N ALA A 1017 36.77 38.85 10.24
CA ALA A 1017 36.15 39.56 9.11
C ALA A 1017 35.04 40.52 9.57
N LYS A 1018 34.11 40.04 10.41
CA LYS A 1018 33.03 40.84 11.01
C LYS A 1018 33.57 42.06 11.76
N ASN A 1019 34.70 41.90 12.45
CA ASN A 1019 35.34 42.95 13.25
C ASN A 1019 36.37 43.80 12.48
N LYS A 1020 36.43 43.67 11.14
CA LYS A 1020 37.37 44.41 10.27
C LYS A 1020 38.84 44.23 10.65
N GLU A 1021 39.19 43.09 11.23
CA GLU A 1021 40.56 42.73 11.55
C GLU A 1021 41.27 42.10 10.36
N TYR A 1022 42.61 42.01 10.44
CA TYR A 1022 43.38 41.34 9.41
C TYR A 1022 43.02 39.85 9.33
N VAL A 1023 42.49 39.45 8.17
CA VAL A 1023 42.27 38.06 7.79
C VAL A 1023 43.35 37.68 6.78
N SER A 1024 44.09 36.61 7.06
CA SER A 1024 45.17 36.16 6.16
C SER A 1024 44.59 35.71 4.82
N LYS A 1025 45.01 36.37 3.73
CA LYS A 1025 44.61 35.99 2.37
C LYS A 1025 45.05 34.57 2.04
N ASP A 1026 46.27 34.19 2.44
CA ASP A 1026 46.80 32.84 2.20
C ASP A 1026 45.93 31.78 2.88
N LYS A 1027 45.42 32.06 4.09
CA LYS A 1027 44.55 31.11 4.81
C LYS A 1027 43.15 31.02 4.22
N LEU A 1028 42.60 32.14 3.75
CA LEU A 1028 41.34 32.15 3.00
C LEU A 1028 41.46 31.34 1.71
N ILE A 1029 42.57 31.51 0.97
CA ILE A 1029 42.85 30.74 -0.24
C ILE A 1029 43.00 29.26 0.08
N GLU A 1030 43.74 28.89 1.13
CA GLU A 1030 43.90 27.50 1.58
C GLU A 1030 42.55 26.83 1.83
N LEU A 1031 41.68 27.44 2.61
CA LEU A 1031 40.36 26.88 2.95
C LEU A 1031 39.40 26.89 1.74
N ALA A 1032 39.38 27.96 0.95
CA ALA A 1032 38.56 28.00 -0.26
C ALA A 1032 39.01 26.97 -1.31
N SER A 1033 40.31 26.64 -1.34
CA SER A 1033 40.85 25.62 -2.25
C SER A 1033 40.51 24.18 -1.81
N ASP A 1034 40.34 23.94 -0.51
CA ASP A 1034 40.00 22.64 0.04
C ASP A 1034 38.49 22.38 -0.04
N ILE A 1035 38.10 21.33 -0.76
CA ILE A 1035 36.70 20.92 -1.02
C ILE A 1035 35.91 20.74 0.28
N ASN A 1036 36.54 20.24 1.35
CA ASN A 1036 35.85 20.00 2.63
C ASN A 1036 35.47 21.29 3.36
N SER A 1037 36.31 22.31 3.25
CA SER A 1037 36.17 23.55 4.02
C SER A 1037 35.60 24.73 3.23
N ARG A 1038 35.48 24.57 1.90
CA ARG A 1038 35.08 25.64 0.97
C ARG A 1038 33.67 26.14 1.22
N ILE A 1039 32.67 25.25 1.22
CA ILE A 1039 31.27 25.62 1.47
C ILE A 1039 31.11 26.22 2.87
N LEU A 1040 31.74 25.62 3.88
CA LEU A 1040 31.76 26.14 5.26
C LEU A 1040 32.34 27.57 5.34
N LEU A 1041 33.43 27.86 4.62
CA LEU A 1041 33.99 29.20 4.58
C LEU A 1041 33.04 30.19 3.90
N PHE A 1042 32.37 29.77 2.83
CA PHE A 1042 31.41 30.59 2.11
C PHE A 1042 30.25 31.00 3.02
N GLU A 1043 29.57 30.03 3.62
CA GLU A 1043 28.45 30.24 4.54
C GLU A 1043 28.85 31.15 5.72
N LYS A 1044 30.01 30.90 6.33
CA LYS A 1044 30.48 31.70 7.46
C LYS A 1044 30.83 33.15 7.09
N LEU A 1045 31.27 33.41 5.86
CA LEU A 1045 31.51 34.77 5.38
C LEU A 1045 30.22 35.47 4.93
N GLU A 1046 29.25 34.71 4.41
CA GLU A 1046 27.91 35.18 4.09
C GLU A 1046 27.14 35.62 5.34
N GLU A 1047 27.11 34.77 6.38
CA GLU A 1047 26.51 35.04 7.69
C GLU A 1047 26.96 36.40 8.29
N VAL A 1048 28.23 36.79 8.05
CA VAL A 1048 28.79 38.05 8.57
C VAL A 1048 28.82 39.20 7.55
N GLY A 1049 28.21 39.02 6.37
CA GLY A 1049 28.15 40.03 5.31
C GLY A 1049 29.52 40.39 4.72
N ARG A 1050 30.47 39.45 4.71
CA ARG A 1050 31.86 39.64 4.24
C ARG A 1050 32.27 38.69 3.11
N LEU A 1051 31.33 38.34 2.23
CA LEU A 1051 31.61 37.60 1.00
C LEU A 1051 32.56 38.33 0.03
N ASP A 1052 32.87 39.61 0.28
CA ASP A 1052 33.96 40.34 -0.40
C ASP A 1052 35.35 39.75 -0.11
N LEU A 1053 35.51 39.05 1.01
CA LEU A 1053 36.76 38.38 1.38
C LEU A 1053 36.90 36.97 0.81
N PHE A 1054 35.80 36.36 0.34
CA PHE A 1054 35.86 35.02 -0.21
C PHE A 1054 36.72 35.02 -1.49
N PRO A 1055 37.74 34.13 -1.60
CA PRO A 1055 38.67 34.18 -2.73
C PRO A 1055 37.99 34.06 -4.09
N PHE A 1056 38.25 35.03 -4.97
CA PHE A 1056 37.60 35.14 -6.28
C PHE A 1056 37.73 33.88 -7.14
N ALA A 1057 38.88 33.18 -7.06
CA ALA A 1057 39.13 31.95 -7.83
C ALA A 1057 38.15 30.79 -7.53
N TYR A 1058 37.53 30.79 -6.35
CA TYR A 1058 36.56 29.76 -5.94
C TYR A 1058 35.16 30.33 -5.75
N LYS A 1059 34.96 31.62 -6.05
CA LYS A 1059 33.68 32.32 -5.91
C LYS A 1059 32.80 32.06 -7.14
N SER A 1060 32.35 30.82 -7.30
CA SER A 1060 31.44 30.42 -8.38
C SER A 1060 30.46 29.37 -7.88
N GLN A 1061 29.27 29.32 -8.50
CA GLN A 1061 28.28 28.28 -8.17
C GLN A 1061 28.83 26.87 -8.43
N TYR A 1062 29.68 26.70 -9.46
CA TYR A 1062 30.38 25.44 -9.72
C TYR A 1062 31.23 25.00 -8.51
N SER A 1063 32.01 25.91 -7.94
CA SER A 1063 32.89 25.59 -6.80
C SER A 1063 32.09 25.24 -5.55
N ILE A 1064 30.91 25.83 -5.35
CA ILE A 1064 30.00 25.45 -4.28
C ILE A 1064 29.40 24.07 -4.56
N ALA A 1065 28.89 23.82 -5.78
CA ALA A 1065 28.37 22.53 -6.19
C ALA A 1065 29.37 21.39 -5.97
N GLU A 1066 30.64 21.61 -6.33
CA GLU A 1066 31.73 20.65 -6.13
C GLU A 1066 31.96 20.32 -4.65
N SER A 1067 31.82 21.31 -3.76
CA SER A 1067 31.99 21.16 -2.31
C SER A 1067 30.78 20.47 -1.66
N THR A 1068 29.57 20.72 -2.17
CA THR A 1068 28.33 20.07 -1.70
C THR A 1068 28.37 18.55 -1.81
N LEU A 1069 29.04 18.00 -2.84
CA LEU A 1069 29.07 16.55 -3.11
C LEU A 1069 29.55 15.71 -1.92
N PHE A 1070 30.41 16.27 -1.06
CA PHE A 1070 31.07 15.57 0.05
C PHE A 1070 30.79 16.20 1.42
N ALA A 1071 29.76 17.06 1.53
CA ALA A 1071 29.44 17.75 2.77
C ALA A 1071 29.18 16.78 3.95
N GLU A 1072 28.65 15.58 3.68
CA GLU A 1072 28.30 14.59 4.70
C GLU A 1072 29.45 13.64 5.09
N TYR A 1073 30.37 13.27 4.19
CA TYR A 1073 31.35 12.19 4.42
C TYR A 1073 32.84 12.58 4.30
N LYS A 1074 33.13 13.86 4.05
CA LYS A 1074 34.47 14.43 3.81
C LYS A 1074 35.22 13.81 2.63
N TYR A 1075 35.50 14.64 1.63
CA TYR A 1075 36.35 14.32 0.50
C TYR A 1075 37.79 14.02 0.91
N ASN A 1076 38.34 12.88 0.50
CA ASN A 1076 39.73 12.53 0.65
C ASN A 1076 40.41 12.43 -0.72
N LYS A 1077 41.21 13.44 -1.10
CA LYS A 1077 41.92 13.49 -2.38
C LYS A 1077 42.80 12.27 -2.71
N ASP A 1078 43.26 11.51 -1.71
CA ASP A 1078 44.12 10.34 -1.91
C ASP A 1078 43.28 9.07 -2.19
N LYS A 1079 41.97 9.14 -1.98
CA LYS A 1079 41.05 7.99 -2.03
C LYS A 1079 39.90 8.21 -3.00
N ASP A 1080 39.35 9.42 -3.03
CA ASP A 1080 38.13 9.77 -3.74
C ASP A 1080 38.46 10.56 -5.00
N LEU A 1081 37.72 10.28 -6.07
CA LEU A 1081 37.87 10.96 -7.36
C LEU A 1081 36.57 11.67 -7.72
N ILE A 1082 36.74 12.83 -8.37
CA ILE A 1082 35.66 13.65 -8.89
C ILE A 1082 36.03 14.11 -10.30
N GLU A 1083 35.07 14.05 -11.21
CA GLU A 1083 35.19 14.52 -12.58
C GLU A 1083 33.94 15.33 -12.94
N PHE A 1084 34.12 16.59 -13.31
CA PHE A 1084 33.02 17.42 -13.80
C PHE A 1084 32.64 17.03 -15.23
N ILE A 1085 31.35 16.85 -15.49
CA ILE A 1085 30.83 16.49 -16.81
C ILE A 1085 30.30 17.73 -17.53
N LYS A 1086 29.21 18.32 -17.04
CA LYS A 1086 28.58 19.49 -17.66
C LYS A 1086 27.78 20.32 -16.66
N LYS A 1087 27.55 21.58 -17.06
CA LYS A 1087 26.57 22.48 -16.44
C LYS A 1087 25.39 22.63 -17.42
N GLU A 1088 24.19 22.33 -16.95
CA GLU A 1088 22.95 22.45 -17.74
C GLU A 1088 22.04 23.53 -17.12
N PRO A 1089 21.78 24.66 -17.79
CA PRO A 1089 20.80 25.63 -17.34
C PRO A 1089 19.37 25.17 -17.71
N LEU A 1090 18.47 25.16 -16.73
CA LEU A 1090 17.06 24.78 -16.90
C LEU A 1090 16.14 25.93 -16.48
N GLU A 1091 14.90 25.90 -16.94
CA GLU A 1091 13.81 26.73 -16.43
C GLU A 1091 12.67 25.82 -15.95
N ILE A 1092 12.42 25.81 -14.63
CA ILE A 1092 11.42 24.94 -13.99
C ILE A 1092 10.42 25.82 -13.26
N LYS A 1093 9.14 25.78 -13.66
CA LYS A 1093 8.05 26.60 -13.09
C LYS A 1093 8.41 28.10 -12.97
N GLY A 1094 9.11 28.64 -13.98
CA GLY A 1094 9.54 30.04 -14.04
C GLY A 1094 10.80 30.38 -13.24
N LYS A 1095 11.41 29.40 -12.56
CA LYS A 1095 12.70 29.54 -11.87
C LYS A 1095 13.85 29.12 -12.80
N LYS A 1096 14.92 29.90 -12.84
CA LYS A 1096 16.16 29.52 -13.53
C LYS A 1096 16.97 28.62 -12.62
N ILE A 1097 17.32 27.43 -13.07
CA ILE A 1097 18.03 26.43 -12.29
C ILE A 1097 19.34 26.07 -13.00
N ASP A 1098 20.46 26.17 -12.30
CA ASP A 1098 21.75 25.68 -12.80
C ASP A 1098 21.99 24.26 -12.27
N VAL A 1099 22.06 23.28 -13.17
CA VAL A 1099 22.34 21.88 -12.83
C VAL A 1099 23.80 21.56 -13.10
N PHE A 1100 24.49 20.96 -12.14
CA PHE A 1100 25.87 20.52 -12.24
C PHE A 1100 25.95 19.00 -12.14
N VAL A 1101 26.58 18.39 -13.14
CA VAL A 1101 26.70 16.93 -13.24
C VAL A 1101 28.16 16.52 -13.04
N PHE A 1102 28.38 15.56 -12.14
CA PHE A 1102 29.70 15.06 -11.77
C PHE A 1102 29.73 13.54 -11.82
N LYS A 1103 30.89 12.96 -12.15
CA LYS A 1103 31.22 11.59 -11.76
C LYS A 1103 31.99 11.63 -10.45
N VAL A 1104 31.60 10.76 -9.53
CA VAL A 1104 32.23 10.60 -8.20
C VAL A 1104 32.62 9.14 -8.00
N LYS A 1105 33.70 8.91 -7.27
CA LYS A 1105 34.18 7.58 -6.90
C LYS A 1105 34.67 7.62 -5.46
N GLU A 1106 33.92 7.01 -4.55
CA GLU A 1106 34.27 6.91 -3.13
C GLU A 1106 35.00 5.60 -2.83
N ASN A 1107 35.95 5.62 -1.89
CA ASN A 1107 36.78 4.45 -1.56
C ASN A 1107 36.56 3.87 -0.15
N GLN A 1108 35.56 4.35 0.58
CA GLN A 1108 35.12 3.75 1.85
C GLN A 1108 33.86 2.90 1.62
N GLY A 1109 34.06 1.65 1.20
CA GLY A 1109 32.97 0.70 0.99
C GLY A 1109 33.37 -0.48 0.10
N TYR A 1110 32.48 -1.47 -0.01
CA TYR A 1110 32.69 -2.63 -0.89
C TYR A 1110 32.58 -2.30 -2.39
N ASN A 1111 31.99 -1.15 -2.74
CA ASN A 1111 31.69 -0.80 -4.13
C ASN A 1111 32.59 0.35 -4.61
N LYS A 1112 33.57 0.04 -5.48
CA LYS A 1112 34.61 0.96 -6.00
C LYS A 1112 34.32 1.41 -7.43
N GLU A 1113 33.05 1.59 -7.77
CA GLU A 1113 32.62 1.98 -9.10
C GLU A 1113 32.42 3.49 -9.23
N TRP A 1114 32.57 4.01 -10.44
CA TRP A 1114 32.19 5.40 -10.72
C TRP A 1114 30.67 5.53 -10.66
N LYS A 1115 30.20 6.63 -10.08
CA LYS A 1115 28.79 6.97 -10.00
C LYS A 1115 28.57 8.38 -10.50
N LEU A 1116 27.40 8.66 -11.03
CA LEU A 1116 26.98 9.97 -11.45
C LEU A 1116 26.22 10.66 -10.31
N LYS A 1117 26.58 11.90 -9.98
CA LYS A 1117 25.92 12.74 -8.98
C LYS A 1117 25.51 14.07 -9.60
N VAL A 1118 24.34 14.56 -9.22
CA VAL A 1118 23.76 15.80 -9.74
C VAL A 1118 23.36 16.70 -8.58
N VAL A 1119 23.80 17.96 -8.66
CA VAL A 1119 23.42 19.01 -7.71
C VAL A 1119 22.90 20.19 -8.52
N ALA A 1120 21.78 20.77 -8.12
CA ALA A 1120 21.16 21.90 -8.79
C ALA A 1120 20.91 23.06 -7.83
N PHE A 1121 20.98 24.29 -8.34
CA PHE A 1121 20.79 25.52 -7.58
C PHE A 1121 19.88 26.49 -8.32
N GLU A 1122 19.08 27.27 -7.58
CA GLU A 1122 18.30 28.36 -8.17
C GLU A 1122 19.25 29.52 -8.53
N ASN A 1123 19.20 29.96 -9.78
CA ASN A 1123 20.06 31.01 -10.33
C ASN A 1123 19.33 32.36 -10.33
N ASN A 1124 19.47 33.08 -9.22
CA ASN A 1124 18.93 34.43 -9.03
C ASN A 1124 19.97 35.54 -9.24
N GLY A 1125 21.15 35.20 -9.78
CA GLY A 1125 22.26 36.12 -10.01
C GLY A 1125 23.31 36.15 -8.90
N ASP A 1126 22.97 35.66 -7.71
CA ASP A 1126 23.89 35.46 -6.58
C ASP A 1126 24.26 33.97 -6.41
N ILE A 1127 25.40 33.69 -5.76
CA ILE A 1127 25.84 32.33 -5.43
C ILE A 1127 25.14 31.91 -4.14
N THR A 1128 24.56 30.71 -4.11
CA THR A 1128 23.89 30.16 -2.92
C THR A 1128 24.43 28.79 -2.55
N THR A 1129 24.36 28.42 -1.27
CA THR A 1129 24.62 27.06 -0.78
C THR A 1129 23.35 26.23 -0.63
N GLU A 1130 22.17 26.85 -0.73
CA GLU A 1130 20.89 26.15 -0.71
C GLU A 1130 20.63 25.41 -2.03
N THR A 1131 20.63 24.08 -1.96
CA THR A 1131 20.41 23.23 -3.14
C THR A 1131 18.93 23.21 -3.53
N TYR A 1132 18.65 23.48 -4.82
CA TYR A 1132 17.34 23.16 -5.41
C TYR A 1132 17.14 21.64 -5.51
N TYR A 1133 18.19 20.89 -5.84
CA TYR A 1133 18.16 19.42 -5.88
C TYR A 1133 19.54 18.87 -5.50
N ASP A 1134 19.57 17.90 -4.59
CA ASP A 1134 20.75 17.07 -4.32
C ASP A 1134 20.30 15.61 -4.37
N GLY A 1135 20.65 14.96 -5.48
CA GLY A 1135 20.16 13.62 -5.80
C GLY A 1135 21.06 12.51 -5.26
N ARG A 1136 20.46 11.35 -4.98
CA ARG A 1136 21.22 10.11 -4.77
C ARG A 1136 22.05 9.79 -6.01
N GLU A 1137 23.19 9.16 -5.76
CA GLU A 1137 24.10 8.69 -6.79
C GLU A 1137 23.42 7.72 -7.76
N ILE A 1138 23.79 7.79 -9.04
CA ILE A 1138 23.34 6.89 -10.10
C ILE A 1138 24.53 6.02 -10.50
N GLU A 1139 24.36 4.70 -10.46
CA GLU A 1139 25.41 3.79 -10.90
C GLU A 1139 25.68 3.95 -12.40
N ILE A 1140 26.96 4.03 -12.77
CA ILE A 1140 27.38 4.05 -14.17
C ILE A 1140 27.54 2.61 -14.61
N SER A 1141 26.65 2.16 -15.49
CA SER A 1141 26.72 0.84 -16.12
C SER A 1141 27.55 0.93 -17.40
N GLU A 1142 28.39 -0.07 -17.67
CA GLU A 1142 29.08 -0.20 -18.98
C GLU A 1142 28.09 -0.46 -20.14
N ALA A 1143 26.84 -0.83 -19.84
CA ALA A 1143 25.82 -1.14 -20.83
C ALA A 1143 25.04 0.08 -21.36
N VAL A 1144 25.25 1.28 -20.78
CA VAL A 1144 24.52 2.50 -21.15
C VAL A 1144 25.51 3.62 -21.41
N GLU A 1145 25.31 4.36 -22.49
CA GLU A 1145 26.13 5.52 -22.83
C GLU A 1145 26.06 6.58 -21.72
N LEU A 1146 27.21 7.18 -21.39
CA LEU A 1146 27.30 8.16 -20.29
C LEU A 1146 26.38 9.35 -20.54
N ASP A 1147 26.27 9.82 -21.79
CA ASP A 1147 25.41 10.94 -22.16
C ASP A 1147 23.93 10.65 -21.89
N GLU A 1148 23.47 9.41 -22.13
CA GLU A 1148 22.10 9.01 -21.78
C GLU A 1148 21.89 9.05 -20.26
N LEU A 1149 22.83 8.52 -19.48
CA LEU A 1149 22.75 8.57 -18.01
C LEU A 1149 22.75 10.01 -17.48
N VAL A 1150 23.52 10.90 -18.11
CA VAL A 1150 23.55 12.33 -17.80
C VAL A 1150 22.20 12.98 -18.04
N ASP A 1151 21.57 12.71 -19.18
CA ASP A 1151 20.26 13.27 -19.51
C ASP A 1151 19.16 12.72 -18.58
N LYS A 1152 19.22 11.44 -18.21
CA LYS A 1152 18.33 10.84 -17.19
C LYS A 1152 18.54 11.46 -15.81
N ALA A 1153 19.77 11.79 -15.45
CA ALA A 1153 20.07 12.44 -14.18
C ALA A 1153 19.55 13.89 -14.14
N ILE A 1154 19.65 14.63 -15.26
CA ILE A 1154 19.07 15.95 -15.41
C ILE A 1154 17.53 15.88 -15.37
N GLU A 1155 16.94 14.85 -16.00
CA GLU A 1155 15.49 14.64 -15.94
C GLU A 1155 14.99 14.44 -14.49
N LYS A 1156 15.78 13.83 -13.60
CA LYS A 1156 15.40 13.74 -12.17
C LYS A 1156 15.25 15.11 -11.52
N VAL A 1157 16.05 16.10 -11.93
CA VAL A 1157 15.92 17.48 -11.45
C VAL A 1157 14.62 18.10 -11.95
N VAL A 1158 14.31 17.91 -13.25
CA VAL A 1158 13.07 18.41 -13.88
C VAL A 1158 11.82 17.82 -13.20
N LEU A 1159 11.90 16.56 -12.76
CA LEU A 1159 10.78 15.82 -12.17
C LEU A 1159 10.73 15.86 -10.63
N LYS A 1160 11.59 16.64 -9.95
CA LYS A 1160 11.69 16.67 -8.48
C LYS A 1160 10.33 16.86 -7.80
N ASP A 1161 9.54 17.80 -8.29
CA ASP A 1161 8.25 18.20 -7.70
C ASP A 1161 7.05 17.52 -8.39
N ARG A 1162 7.30 16.46 -9.18
CA ARG A 1162 6.29 15.73 -9.98
C ARG A 1162 6.13 14.31 -9.42
N ASN A 1163 5.40 14.16 -8.31
CA ASN A 1163 5.33 12.93 -7.50
C ASN A 1163 4.94 11.66 -8.28
N ARG A 1164 4.13 11.83 -9.34
CA ARG A 1164 3.63 10.77 -10.21
C ARG A 1164 4.66 10.31 -11.26
N ALA A 1165 5.59 11.19 -11.64
CA ALA A 1165 6.55 10.93 -12.69
C ALA A 1165 7.79 10.19 -12.17
N ILE A 1166 8.35 9.30 -12.98
CA ILE A 1166 9.66 8.67 -12.74
C ILE A 1166 10.53 8.84 -13.97
N VAL A 1167 11.84 8.84 -13.77
CA VAL A 1167 12.82 8.69 -14.83
C VAL A 1167 12.93 7.22 -15.19
N ARG A 1168 12.81 6.90 -16.47
CA ARG A 1168 12.96 5.52 -16.98
C ARG A 1168 14.43 5.28 -17.31
N PHE A 1169 15.05 4.33 -16.63
CA PHE A 1169 16.34 3.77 -17.03
C PHE A 1169 16.07 2.54 -17.88
N ASN A 1170 16.65 2.45 -19.08
CA ASN A 1170 16.43 1.34 -20.02
C ASN A 1170 17.08 0.00 -19.58
N ASN A 1171 17.63 -0.06 -18.36
CA ASN A 1171 18.30 -1.26 -17.87
C ASN A 1171 17.33 -2.34 -17.38
N TYR A 1172 17.53 -3.56 -17.90
CA TYR A 1172 16.94 -4.84 -17.48
C TYR A 1172 17.11 -5.18 -15.98
N TYR A 1173 17.86 -4.38 -15.23
CA TYR A 1173 18.20 -4.64 -13.82
C TYR A 1173 17.16 -4.14 -12.79
N SER A 1174 16.08 -3.48 -13.21
CA SER A 1174 15.07 -2.97 -12.27
C SER A 1174 14.27 -4.06 -11.51
N GLY A 1175 14.46 -5.34 -11.85
CA GLY A 1175 13.84 -6.48 -11.16
C GLY A 1175 14.61 -7.03 -9.96
N TYR A 1176 15.88 -6.64 -9.77
CA TYR A 1176 16.71 -7.13 -8.66
C TYR A 1176 17.33 -5.95 -7.90
N GLY A 1177 16.68 -5.57 -6.80
CA GLY A 1177 17.27 -4.70 -5.75
C GLY A 1177 16.75 -3.27 -5.76
N GLY A 1178 15.74 -3.00 -4.93
CA GLY A 1178 15.24 -1.65 -4.69
C GLY A 1178 13.94 -1.62 -3.89
N TYR A 1179 13.98 -2.15 -2.66
CA TYR A 1179 13.09 -1.72 -1.58
C TYR A 1179 13.87 -0.76 -0.68
#